data_AF-A0A329LUT3-F1
#
_entry.id   AF-A0A329LUT3-F1
#
_cell.length_a   1.000
_cell.length_b   1.000
_cell.length_c   1.000
_cell.angle_alpha   90.00
_cell.angle_beta   90.00
_cell.angle_gamma   90.00
#
_symmetry.space_group_name_H-M   'P 1'
#
loop_
_entity.id
_entity.type
_entity.pdbx_description
1 polymer ?
#
loop_
_entity_poly.entity_id
_entity_poly.type
_entity_poly.pdbx_seq_one_letter_code
_entity_poly.pdbx_strand_id
1 'polypeptide(L)'
;MSSLISGGGGSAVAASAHASCERFRRTDSLLTGVTRRALARLAGFPDSGGRIPEARWVRAMTFERLVHADAFVAQLLTRAVGLLGLDRPKQVRRYDGGDSVATTLKVLGQANLKAKFEDEASMITRLAIPFLDLENDPRATPIRPDFAIVCPRERAGRMVGSWLIMGDAKDYERVRSRIDDVRILKGFLQVALGAESAARWSKLPKGMEVHQYGALAVPRNAYLRPEAIVEDLADHRAEVRARAKERLEAMRELDGEVVDADELLDYMSHIEATFNPRTCSTCNLFGYCRDELRRSEEPGAVLVEIGVDLPVRPAVLGLVDGSGEVGQASARVMANVHATVTGMPEWTGRRRIDPAGLPGSINIVLLKSDSAALGVHGIALQRIDGTGQEPWEREAFLRTNENQTRHRIMNLVGAAVRDALAAGHHPVHIAVPDPPTADVLVSIADSLAGIELSRLRWTRDEEQGRPLLTFDGEPATMPTALSDDARLAVSFLLEEDRARALALRRPVVNIRETLANHVVAGGPAFDSGRLDYLLTWAEATTPLDHRAVSDAIADSYHTPGARLSTAASDALHREARPSEGDEARYRDLVDEALDYRIDVVERTLALLAGVEDSKLRHVHRRLEADSQEVWGRRRALEASDLVRFGLTYRWWRNAQVDILEADVTCAEQVTALGDVGYATDRAKDAGVRQLAMAVVVGLDPLRLNVRSRRLGEGKKVVALHVAGRPVVEEESTTVVVNAGAFKLGGLSIGFLAKDDEPDLVWTPVVGPTVSVGDEVVLADAEWFKGVLKNGHELNVSRPSQDSNAAPKRDCTPTSYETDPAAHLWCCRSHAHAEAERADDDAARRERGELNPQTWPPIVDDERFDIATSDDEMTVADDAGSVPDDLTMDDLE
;
A
#
# COMPACT_ATOMS: atom_id res chain seq x y z
N MET A 1 9.27 14.68 -42.29
CA MET A 1 8.70 15.66 -41.36
C MET A 1 7.98 14.87 -40.27
N SER A 2 8.57 14.77 -39.07
CA SER A 2 8.01 13.98 -37.97
C SER A 2 6.85 14.71 -37.29
N SER A 3 5.91 13.95 -36.70
CA SER A 3 4.84 14.47 -35.85
C SER A 3 5.40 14.98 -34.52
N LEU A 4 4.83 16.07 -33.99
CA LEU A 4 5.14 16.63 -32.67
C LEU A 4 4.42 15.80 -31.60
N ILE A 5 5.18 15.00 -30.85
CA ILE A 5 4.64 14.06 -29.86
C ILE A 5 4.35 14.81 -28.56
N SER A 6 3.14 15.36 -28.44
CA SER A 6 2.71 16.08 -27.21
C SER A 6 2.58 15.18 -25.97
N GLY A 7 2.67 13.86 -26.15
CA GLY A 7 2.69 12.85 -25.08
C GLY A 7 1.36 12.10 -24.89
N GLY A 8 0.37 12.31 -25.76
CA GLY A 8 -0.98 11.77 -25.56
C GLY A 8 -1.61 12.30 -24.26
N GLY A 9 -2.79 11.84 -23.88
CA GLY A 9 -3.40 12.24 -22.60
C GLY A 9 -2.75 11.63 -21.36
N GLY A 10 -1.55 11.05 -21.48
CA GLY A 10 -0.91 10.26 -20.42
C GLY A 10 -0.57 11.07 -19.18
N SER A 11 -0.51 10.37 -18.04
CA SER A 11 -0.04 10.85 -16.73
C SER A 11 1.30 11.58 -16.80
N ALA A 12 2.11 11.32 -17.84
CA ALA A 12 3.42 11.91 -18.09
C ALA A 12 3.44 13.44 -18.11
N VAL A 13 2.32 14.12 -18.40
CA VAL A 13 2.25 15.59 -18.48
C VAL A 13 2.21 16.28 -17.12
N ALA A 14 1.65 15.64 -16.09
CA ALA A 14 1.43 16.28 -14.79
C ALA A 14 1.75 15.40 -13.56
N ALA A 15 1.55 14.08 -13.66
CA ALA A 15 1.57 13.18 -12.51
C ALA A 15 2.88 12.42 -12.32
N SER A 16 3.83 12.51 -13.24
CA SER A 16 5.09 11.80 -13.04
C SER A 16 5.87 12.47 -11.90
N ALA A 17 6.24 11.70 -10.86
CA ALA A 17 7.19 12.13 -9.84
C ALA A 17 8.49 12.69 -10.46
N HIS A 18 8.79 12.22 -11.67
CA HIS A 18 9.90 12.63 -12.53
C HIS A 18 9.75 14.02 -13.16
N ALA A 19 8.55 14.61 -13.25
CA ALA A 19 8.35 15.96 -13.80
C ALA A 19 9.10 17.03 -13.01
N SER A 20 9.48 16.72 -11.76
CA SER A 20 10.36 17.58 -10.95
C SER A 20 11.82 17.57 -11.42
N CYS A 21 12.29 16.49 -12.04
CA CYS A 21 13.66 16.30 -12.54
C CYS A 21 13.92 17.13 -13.80
N GLU A 22 15.00 17.91 -13.80
CA GLU A 22 15.37 18.79 -14.91
C GLU A 22 15.66 17.99 -16.20
N ARG A 23 16.38 16.87 -16.08
CA ARG A 23 16.65 15.97 -17.21
C ARG A 23 15.34 15.46 -17.82
N PHE A 24 14.38 15.07 -17.00
CA PHE A 24 13.07 14.60 -17.47
C PHE A 24 12.24 15.67 -18.19
N ARG A 25 12.33 16.94 -17.77
CA ARG A 25 11.61 18.07 -18.39
C ARG A 25 12.12 18.40 -19.78
N ARG A 26 13.44 18.40 -19.96
CA ARG A 26 14.04 18.83 -21.23
C ARG A 26 14.31 17.69 -22.22
N THR A 27 14.13 16.43 -21.79
CA THR A 27 14.04 15.26 -22.69
C THR A 27 12.59 14.81 -22.93
N ASP A 28 11.64 15.73 -22.76
CA ASP A 28 10.22 15.46 -23.01
C ASP A 28 9.95 15.22 -24.51
N SER A 29 9.06 14.28 -24.84
CA SER A 29 8.76 13.93 -26.24
C SER A 29 8.21 15.11 -27.05
N LEU A 30 7.61 16.10 -26.39
CA LEU A 30 7.15 17.35 -27.01
C LEU A 30 8.32 18.18 -27.52
N LEU A 31 9.49 18.10 -26.88
CA LEU A 31 10.70 18.83 -27.24
C LEU A 31 11.58 18.03 -28.21
N THR A 32 11.70 16.72 -28.00
CA THR A 32 12.63 15.86 -28.74
C THR A 32 12.02 15.19 -29.97
N GLY A 33 10.69 15.15 -30.09
CA GLY A 33 10.00 14.48 -31.20
C GLY A 33 10.09 12.95 -31.20
N VAL A 34 10.67 12.35 -30.16
CA VAL A 34 10.78 10.89 -29.96
C VAL A 34 10.19 10.47 -28.62
N THR A 35 9.66 9.24 -28.52
CA THR A 35 9.18 8.73 -27.23
C THR A 35 10.36 8.51 -26.27
N ARG A 36 10.12 8.60 -24.96
CA ARG A 36 11.21 8.42 -23.98
C ARG A 36 11.85 7.04 -24.04
N ARG A 37 11.08 5.99 -24.35
CA ARG A 37 11.62 4.63 -24.54
C ARG A 37 12.48 4.52 -25.81
N ALA A 38 12.11 5.24 -26.86
CA ALA A 38 12.95 5.36 -28.06
C ALA A 38 14.24 6.14 -27.73
N LEU A 39 14.16 7.21 -26.95
CA LEU A 39 15.32 7.96 -26.49
C LEU A 39 16.26 7.12 -25.63
N ALA A 40 15.73 6.32 -24.70
CA ALA A 40 16.50 5.37 -23.90
C ALA A 40 17.26 4.35 -24.78
N ARG A 41 16.57 3.81 -25.81
CA ARG A 41 17.18 2.96 -26.85
C ARG A 41 18.29 3.67 -27.62
N LEU A 42 18.06 4.92 -28.04
CA LEU A 42 19.06 5.74 -28.76
C LEU A 42 20.30 5.99 -27.90
N ALA A 43 20.11 6.20 -26.59
CA ALA A 43 21.20 6.34 -25.62
C ALA A 43 21.94 5.03 -25.32
N GLY A 44 21.51 3.89 -25.90
CA GLY A 44 22.12 2.57 -25.68
C GLY A 44 21.62 1.84 -24.42
N PHE A 45 20.59 2.36 -23.74
CA PHE A 45 20.00 1.78 -22.53
C PHE A 45 18.51 1.53 -22.75
N PRO A 46 18.12 0.53 -23.56
CA PRO A 46 16.71 0.19 -23.76
C PRO A 46 16.03 -0.06 -22.41
N ASP A 47 14.89 0.58 -22.16
CA ASP A 47 14.09 0.29 -20.98
C ASP A 47 13.41 -1.08 -21.12
N SER A 48 14.07 -2.09 -20.55
CA SER A 48 13.53 -3.44 -20.36
C SER A 48 12.69 -3.56 -19.08
N GLY A 49 12.74 -2.55 -18.20
CA GLY A 49 11.90 -2.45 -17.01
C GLY A 49 10.49 -1.93 -17.35
N GLY A 50 9.57 -2.03 -16.39
CA GLY A 50 8.24 -1.38 -16.49
C GLY A 50 7.29 -1.89 -17.57
N ARG A 51 7.65 -2.95 -18.32
CA ARG A 51 6.76 -3.58 -19.30
C ARG A 51 5.52 -4.14 -18.61
N ILE A 52 4.37 -3.89 -19.21
CA ILE A 52 3.08 -4.44 -18.78
C ILE A 52 3.08 -5.96 -19.06
N PRO A 53 2.84 -6.83 -18.05
CA PRO A 53 2.63 -8.26 -18.28
C PRO A 53 1.46 -8.51 -19.24
N GLU A 54 1.54 -9.53 -20.09
CA GLU A 54 0.49 -9.85 -21.07
C GLU A 54 -0.87 -10.08 -20.41
N ALA A 55 -0.90 -10.83 -19.30
CA ALA A 55 -2.11 -11.05 -18.52
C ALA A 55 -2.73 -9.74 -18.01
N ARG A 56 -1.88 -8.77 -17.64
CA ARG A 56 -2.31 -7.45 -17.17
C ARG A 56 -2.89 -6.62 -18.30
N TRP A 57 -2.27 -6.66 -19.47
CA TRP A 57 -2.75 -5.97 -20.66
C TRP A 57 -4.12 -6.48 -21.11
N VAL A 58 -4.28 -7.81 -21.18
CA VAL A 58 -5.57 -8.43 -21.54
C VAL A 58 -6.67 -8.01 -20.56
N ARG A 59 -6.35 -7.98 -19.25
CA ARG A 59 -7.28 -7.51 -18.21
C ARG A 59 -7.67 -6.04 -18.40
N ALA A 60 -6.70 -5.15 -18.63
CA ALA A 60 -6.95 -3.73 -18.84
C ALA A 60 -7.80 -3.46 -20.09
N MET A 61 -7.49 -4.11 -21.21
CA MET A 61 -8.27 -4.01 -22.44
C MET A 61 -9.69 -4.58 -22.29
N THR A 62 -9.85 -5.64 -21.48
CA THR A 62 -11.18 -6.15 -21.13
C THR A 62 -11.97 -5.11 -20.33
N PHE A 63 -11.35 -4.46 -19.34
CA PHE A 63 -11.99 -3.41 -18.56
C PHE A 63 -12.40 -2.20 -19.41
N GLU A 64 -11.53 -1.71 -20.28
CA GLU A 64 -11.84 -0.61 -21.19
C GLU A 64 -13.04 -0.94 -22.10
N ARG A 65 -13.09 -2.16 -22.65
CA ARG A 65 -14.24 -2.64 -23.44
C ARG A 65 -15.53 -2.67 -22.62
N LEU A 66 -15.48 -3.01 -21.33
CA LEU A 66 -16.65 -2.98 -20.44
C LEU A 66 -17.13 -1.55 -20.17
N VAL A 67 -16.22 -0.59 -19.98
CA VAL A 67 -16.57 0.84 -19.86
C VAL A 67 -17.27 1.33 -21.14
N HIS A 68 -16.85 0.81 -22.29
CA HIS A 68 -17.46 1.07 -23.59
C HIS A 68 -18.70 0.21 -23.88
N ALA A 69 -19.14 -0.69 -23.00
CA ALA A 69 -20.30 -1.53 -23.30
C ALA A 69 -21.61 -0.82 -22.98
N ASP A 70 -22.64 -1.02 -23.82
CA ASP A 70 -23.95 -0.36 -23.67
C ASP A 70 -24.60 -0.69 -22.31
N ALA A 71 -24.33 -1.88 -21.76
CA ALA A 71 -24.79 -2.33 -20.45
C ALA A 71 -24.32 -1.41 -19.30
N PHE A 72 -23.12 -0.83 -19.40
CA PHE A 72 -22.51 -0.05 -18.31
C PHE A 72 -22.52 1.46 -18.54
N VAL A 73 -22.61 1.92 -19.80
CA VAL A 73 -22.66 3.36 -20.16
C VAL A 73 -23.76 4.11 -19.40
N ALA A 74 -24.97 3.55 -19.36
CA ALA A 74 -26.11 4.18 -18.70
C ALA A 74 -25.90 4.28 -17.18
N GLN A 75 -25.30 3.26 -16.56
CA GLN A 75 -25.02 3.22 -15.14
C GLN A 75 -23.91 4.21 -14.77
N LEU A 76 -22.79 4.19 -15.50
CA LEU A 76 -21.66 5.08 -15.26
C LEU A 76 -22.07 6.55 -15.40
N LEU A 77 -22.80 6.88 -16.48
CA LEU A 77 -23.26 8.24 -16.75
C LEU A 77 -24.22 8.74 -15.67
N THR A 78 -25.27 7.95 -15.35
CA THR A 78 -26.27 8.39 -14.38
C THR A 78 -25.66 8.52 -12.99
N ARG A 79 -24.76 7.60 -12.62
CA ARG A 79 -24.05 7.68 -11.34
C ARG A 79 -23.16 8.91 -11.25
N ALA A 80 -22.36 9.19 -12.27
CA ALA A 80 -21.50 10.37 -12.29
C ALA A 80 -22.31 11.67 -12.20
N VAL A 81 -23.34 11.85 -13.03
CA VAL A 81 -24.19 13.06 -13.01
C VAL A 81 -24.90 13.21 -11.64
N GLY A 82 -25.20 12.09 -10.97
CA GLY A 82 -25.90 12.05 -9.69
C GLY A 82 -25.04 12.39 -8.50
N LEU A 83 -23.81 11.89 -8.49
CA LEU A 83 -22.82 12.29 -7.49
C LEU A 83 -22.50 13.80 -7.55
N LEU A 84 -22.70 14.43 -8.71
CA LEU A 84 -22.54 15.87 -8.88
C LEU A 84 -23.76 16.71 -8.47
N GLY A 85 -24.87 16.06 -8.08
CA GLY A 85 -26.11 16.74 -7.69
C GLY A 85 -26.80 17.52 -8.82
N LEU A 86 -26.51 17.17 -10.08
CA LEU A 86 -27.16 17.77 -11.26
C LEU A 86 -28.57 17.22 -11.44
N ASP A 87 -29.40 17.83 -12.28
CA ASP A 87 -30.75 17.31 -12.55
C ASP A 87 -30.70 15.99 -13.33
N ARG A 88 -31.66 15.09 -13.03
CA ARG A 88 -31.77 13.80 -13.71
C ARG A 88 -32.17 14.01 -15.17
N PRO A 89 -31.39 13.51 -16.15
CA PRO A 89 -31.74 13.62 -17.56
C PRO A 89 -32.95 12.72 -17.89
N LYS A 90 -33.73 13.12 -18.90
CA LYS A 90 -34.88 12.33 -19.39
C LYS A 90 -34.46 11.05 -20.10
N GLN A 91 -33.32 11.07 -20.78
CA GLN A 91 -32.77 9.93 -21.51
C GLN A 91 -31.24 9.97 -21.51
N VAL A 92 -30.64 8.79 -21.74
CA VAL A 92 -29.19 8.62 -21.90
C VAL A 92 -28.89 8.14 -23.32
N ARG A 93 -27.84 8.69 -23.94
CA ARG A 93 -27.33 8.25 -25.24
C ARG A 93 -25.83 7.99 -25.21
N ARG A 94 -25.37 7.28 -26.24
CA ARG A 94 -23.96 7.05 -26.53
C ARG A 94 -23.57 7.66 -27.87
N TYR A 95 -22.36 8.21 -27.94
CA TYR A 95 -21.72 8.67 -29.16
C TYR A 95 -20.27 8.17 -29.24
N ASP A 96 -19.73 8.13 -30.45
CA ASP A 96 -18.35 7.74 -30.74
C ASP A 96 -17.60 8.91 -31.40
N GLY A 97 -16.49 9.32 -30.78
CA GLY A 97 -15.60 10.39 -31.25
C GLY A 97 -14.64 9.98 -32.36
N GLY A 98 -14.53 8.69 -32.67
CA GLY A 98 -13.76 8.12 -33.77
C GLY A 98 -12.26 8.41 -33.72
N ASP A 99 -11.70 8.67 -32.53
CA ASP A 99 -10.30 9.04 -32.28
C ASP A 99 -9.79 10.22 -33.13
N SER A 100 -10.72 11.10 -33.55
CA SER A 100 -10.47 12.22 -34.44
C SER A 100 -11.04 13.51 -33.87
N VAL A 101 -10.23 14.57 -33.90
CA VAL A 101 -10.63 15.90 -33.42
C VAL A 101 -11.86 16.41 -34.16
N ALA A 102 -11.92 16.18 -35.48
CA ALA A 102 -13.04 16.62 -36.31
C ALA A 102 -14.33 15.87 -35.99
N THR A 103 -14.24 14.55 -35.81
CA THR A 103 -15.40 13.72 -35.45
C THR A 103 -15.85 14.05 -34.03
N THR A 104 -14.94 14.13 -33.07
CA THR A 104 -15.20 14.54 -31.67
C THR A 104 -15.96 15.86 -31.61
N LEU A 105 -15.53 16.88 -32.37
CA LEU A 105 -16.22 18.18 -32.42
C LEU A 105 -17.67 18.03 -32.93
N LYS A 106 -17.89 17.22 -33.97
CA LYS A 106 -19.22 16.99 -34.54
C LYS A 106 -20.16 16.34 -33.52
N VAL A 107 -19.71 15.29 -32.83
CA VAL A 107 -20.54 14.59 -31.82
C VAL A 107 -20.75 15.44 -30.57
N LEU A 108 -19.76 16.23 -30.11
CA LEU A 108 -19.98 17.21 -29.04
C LEU A 108 -21.06 18.23 -29.43
N GLY A 109 -21.09 18.69 -30.68
CA GLY A 109 -22.14 19.57 -31.19
C GLY A 109 -23.53 18.92 -31.14
N GLN A 110 -23.64 17.64 -31.52
CA GLN A 110 -24.89 16.88 -31.46
C GLN A 110 -25.36 16.67 -30.01
N ALA A 111 -24.46 16.25 -29.13
CA ALA A 111 -24.73 16.05 -27.71
C ALA A 111 -25.17 17.36 -27.02
N ASN A 112 -24.54 18.50 -27.36
CA ASN A 112 -24.94 19.83 -26.85
C ASN A 112 -26.39 20.17 -27.20
N LEU A 113 -26.81 19.92 -28.45
CA LEU A 113 -28.17 20.19 -28.90
C LEU A 113 -29.18 19.31 -28.17
N LYS A 114 -28.87 18.03 -28.01
CA LYS A 114 -29.72 17.07 -27.27
C LYS A 114 -29.85 17.44 -25.81
N ALA A 115 -28.75 17.76 -25.14
CA ALA A 115 -28.77 18.25 -23.77
C ALA A 115 -29.62 19.51 -23.62
N LYS A 116 -29.47 20.49 -24.52
CA LYS A 116 -30.15 21.79 -24.43
C LYS A 116 -31.65 21.76 -24.75
N PHE A 117 -32.10 20.89 -25.65
CA PHE A 117 -33.48 20.95 -26.16
C PHE A 117 -34.33 19.75 -25.77
N GLU A 118 -33.69 18.62 -25.44
CA GLU A 118 -34.38 17.36 -25.14
C GLU A 118 -34.10 16.86 -23.72
N ASP A 119 -33.27 17.57 -22.95
CA ASP A 119 -32.92 17.22 -21.57
C ASP A 119 -32.29 15.81 -21.49
N GLU A 120 -31.50 15.48 -22.52
CA GLU A 120 -30.77 14.21 -22.65
C GLU A 120 -29.32 14.36 -22.18
N ALA A 121 -28.80 13.32 -21.53
CA ALA A 121 -27.36 13.21 -21.25
C ALA A 121 -26.71 12.20 -22.20
N SER A 122 -25.45 12.42 -22.55
CA SER A 122 -24.74 11.57 -23.51
C SER A 122 -23.33 11.26 -23.05
N MET A 123 -22.91 9.99 -23.19
CA MET A 123 -21.52 9.59 -23.03
C MET A 123 -20.86 9.49 -24.41
N ILE A 124 -19.71 10.13 -24.56
CA ILE A 124 -18.90 10.10 -25.78
C ILE A 124 -17.62 9.32 -25.47
N THR A 125 -17.35 8.26 -26.23
CA THR A 125 -16.12 7.45 -26.11
C THR A 125 -15.17 7.73 -27.29
N ARG A 126 -13.91 7.29 -27.22
CA ARG A 126 -12.93 7.44 -28.32
C ARG A 126 -12.72 8.90 -28.75
N LEU A 127 -12.51 9.75 -27.75
CA LEU A 127 -12.38 11.19 -27.93
C LEU A 127 -10.98 11.55 -28.45
N ALA A 128 -10.90 12.64 -29.20
CA ALA A 128 -9.65 13.33 -29.48
C ALA A 128 -9.84 14.83 -29.33
N ILE A 129 -9.08 15.42 -28.42
CA ILE A 129 -9.13 16.84 -28.07
C ILE A 129 -7.77 17.44 -28.38
N PRO A 130 -7.68 18.62 -29.01
CA PRO A 130 -6.39 19.26 -29.22
C PRO A 130 -5.67 19.50 -27.91
N PHE A 131 -4.35 19.32 -27.90
CA PHE A 131 -3.54 19.62 -26.72
C PHE A 131 -3.64 21.12 -26.38
N LEU A 132 -3.60 21.43 -25.08
CA LEU A 132 -3.67 22.78 -24.53
C LEU A 132 -2.78 23.77 -25.31
N ASP A 133 -3.38 24.85 -25.83
CA ASP A 133 -2.75 25.92 -26.61
C ASP A 133 -2.06 25.48 -27.93
N LEU A 134 -2.24 24.23 -28.39
CA LEU A 134 -1.66 23.68 -29.63
C LEU A 134 -2.70 23.32 -30.70
N GLU A 135 -3.93 23.87 -30.61
CA GLU A 135 -5.03 23.53 -31.53
C GLU A 135 -4.76 23.81 -33.03
N ASN A 136 -3.82 24.69 -33.33
CA ASN A 136 -3.47 25.10 -34.68
C ASN A 136 -2.14 24.48 -35.17
N ASP A 137 -1.44 23.69 -34.35
CA ASP A 137 -0.25 22.96 -34.81
C ASP A 137 -0.67 21.57 -35.33
N PRO A 138 -0.65 21.35 -36.66
CA PRO A 138 -1.08 20.09 -37.25
C PRO A 138 -0.14 18.91 -36.92
N ARG A 139 1.03 19.18 -36.35
CA ARG A 139 1.99 18.16 -35.92
C ARG A 139 1.65 17.65 -34.52
N ALA A 140 0.93 18.41 -33.70
CA ALA A 140 0.66 18.05 -32.32
C ALA A 140 -0.30 16.85 -32.20
N THR A 141 0.11 15.82 -31.46
CA THR A 141 -0.80 14.72 -31.14
C THR A 141 -1.96 15.19 -30.25
N PRO A 142 -3.22 14.76 -30.50
CA PRO A 142 -4.33 15.09 -29.63
C PRO A 142 -4.28 14.32 -28.31
N ILE A 143 -4.91 14.87 -27.28
CA ILE A 143 -5.24 14.18 -26.03
C ILE A 143 -6.42 13.27 -26.30
N ARG A 144 -6.39 12.05 -25.75
CA ARG A 144 -7.44 11.04 -25.93
C ARG A 144 -7.98 10.58 -24.56
N PRO A 145 -8.90 11.33 -23.95
CA PRO A 145 -9.61 10.85 -22.77
C PRO A 145 -10.49 9.66 -23.15
N ASP A 146 -10.63 8.67 -22.27
CA ASP A 146 -11.41 7.47 -22.58
C ASP A 146 -12.90 7.79 -22.81
N PHE A 147 -13.45 8.72 -22.03
CA PHE A 147 -14.83 9.18 -22.20
C PHE A 147 -15.09 10.62 -21.74
N ALA A 148 -16.24 11.17 -22.14
CA ALA A 148 -16.77 12.41 -21.58
C ALA A 148 -18.29 12.35 -21.51
N ILE A 149 -18.85 13.02 -20.50
CA ILE A 149 -20.29 13.10 -20.30
C ILE A 149 -20.75 14.52 -20.66
N VAL A 150 -21.71 14.61 -21.55
CA VAL A 150 -22.42 15.85 -21.87
C VAL A 150 -23.80 15.79 -21.26
N CYS A 151 -24.13 16.72 -20.37
CA CYS A 151 -25.45 16.77 -19.74
C CYS A 151 -26.03 18.19 -19.72
N PRO A 152 -27.34 18.33 -19.49
CA PRO A 152 -27.99 19.64 -19.44
C PRO A 152 -27.37 20.53 -18.36
N ARG A 153 -27.29 21.83 -18.66
CA ARG A 153 -26.88 22.85 -17.70
C ARG A 153 -28.00 23.83 -17.47
N GLU A 154 -28.52 23.81 -16.25
CA GLU A 154 -29.57 24.70 -15.80
C GLU A 154 -29.02 25.83 -14.92
N ARG A 155 -29.67 27.00 -15.01
CA ARG A 155 -29.45 28.11 -14.09
C ARG A 155 -30.79 28.74 -13.76
N ALA A 156 -31.17 28.71 -12.49
CA ALA A 156 -32.46 29.20 -12.00
C ALA A 156 -33.67 28.60 -12.77
N GLY A 157 -33.66 27.28 -12.99
CA GLY A 157 -34.75 26.54 -13.65
C GLY A 157 -34.88 26.83 -15.15
N ARG A 158 -33.83 27.35 -15.79
CA ARG A 158 -33.75 27.53 -17.24
C ARG A 158 -32.51 26.85 -17.77
N MET A 159 -32.69 26.09 -18.84
CA MET A 159 -31.59 25.46 -19.56
C MET A 159 -30.78 26.51 -20.31
N VAL A 160 -29.56 26.76 -19.85
CA VAL A 160 -28.65 27.78 -20.40
C VAL A 160 -27.64 27.18 -21.38
N GLY A 161 -27.44 25.86 -21.34
CA GLY A 161 -26.53 25.15 -22.23
C GLY A 161 -26.30 23.71 -21.80
N SER A 162 -25.06 23.24 -21.92
CA SER A 162 -24.64 21.92 -21.46
C SER A 162 -23.38 21.99 -20.61
N TRP A 163 -23.20 21.00 -19.74
CA TRP A 163 -21.95 20.70 -19.09
C TRP A 163 -21.19 19.64 -19.89
N LEU A 164 -19.85 19.77 -19.92
CA LEU A 164 -18.92 18.74 -20.36
C LEU A 164 -18.11 18.28 -19.15
N ILE A 165 -18.36 17.05 -18.70
CA ILE A 165 -17.63 16.40 -17.61
C ILE A 165 -16.61 15.47 -18.26
N MET A 166 -15.32 15.72 -18.04
CA MET A 166 -14.26 14.88 -18.58
C MET A 166 -14.13 13.60 -17.78
N GLY A 167 -13.80 12.48 -18.44
CA GLY A 167 -13.59 11.22 -17.77
C GLY A 167 -12.48 10.37 -18.34
N ASP A 168 -12.04 9.39 -17.55
CA ASP A 168 -11.00 8.43 -17.93
C ASP A 168 -11.22 7.07 -17.27
N ALA A 169 -10.77 5.98 -17.89
CA ALA A 169 -10.90 4.63 -17.39
C ALA A 169 -9.55 4.10 -16.88
N LYS A 170 -9.57 3.47 -15.71
CA LYS A 170 -8.35 3.00 -15.05
C LYS A 170 -8.54 1.64 -14.40
N ASP A 171 -7.77 0.65 -14.85
CA ASP A 171 -7.79 -0.71 -14.30
C ASP A 171 -7.00 -0.80 -12.98
N TYR A 172 -7.50 -0.11 -11.96
CA TYR A 172 -6.90 -0.17 -10.63
C TYR A 172 -7.23 -1.46 -9.92
N GLU A 173 -6.20 -2.14 -9.42
CA GLU A 173 -6.41 -3.22 -8.46
C GLU A 173 -6.86 -2.64 -7.13
N ARG A 174 -7.97 -3.18 -6.62
CA ARG A 174 -8.41 -2.93 -5.26
C ARG A 174 -7.58 -3.81 -4.33
N VAL A 175 -6.92 -3.18 -3.37
CA VAL A 175 -6.30 -3.85 -2.24
C VAL A 175 -7.16 -3.56 -1.02
N ARG A 176 -7.67 -4.62 -0.38
CA ARG A 176 -8.52 -4.54 0.81
C ARG A 176 -9.71 -3.57 0.63
N SER A 177 -10.42 -3.69 -0.51
CA SER A 177 -11.56 -2.86 -0.99
C SER A 177 -11.28 -1.39 -1.38
N ARG A 178 -10.03 -0.94 -1.30
CA ARG A 178 -9.64 0.42 -1.67
C ARG A 178 -8.70 0.42 -2.86
N ILE A 179 -8.77 1.50 -3.61
CA ILE A 179 -7.72 1.86 -4.55
C ILE A 179 -6.79 2.80 -3.79
N ASP A 180 -5.48 2.68 -4.02
CA ASP A 180 -4.49 3.59 -3.46
C ASP A 180 -4.81 5.04 -3.86
N ASP A 181 -4.86 5.95 -2.88
CA ASP A 181 -5.15 7.37 -3.09
C ASP A 181 -4.18 8.00 -4.09
N VAL A 182 -2.90 7.55 -4.09
CA VAL A 182 -1.88 8.04 -5.04
C VAL A 182 -2.23 7.66 -6.47
N ARG A 183 -2.81 6.47 -6.68
CA ARG A 183 -3.28 6.04 -8.01
C ARG A 183 -4.49 6.84 -8.46
N ILE A 184 -5.47 7.05 -7.57
CA ILE A 184 -6.65 7.89 -7.87
C ILE A 184 -6.23 9.31 -8.28
N LEU A 185 -5.32 9.93 -7.51
CA LEU A 185 -4.77 11.26 -7.80
C LEU A 185 -4.14 11.31 -9.21
N LYS A 186 -3.34 10.30 -9.56
CA LYS A 186 -2.71 10.19 -10.88
C LYS A 186 -3.75 10.11 -12.01
N GLY A 187 -4.81 9.32 -11.82
CA GLY A 187 -5.93 9.26 -12.75
C GLY A 187 -6.62 10.61 -12.95
N PHE A 188 -6.90 11.34 -11.87
CA PHE A 188 -7.57 12.64 -11.96
C PHE A 188 -6.70 13.74 -12.58
N LEU A 189 -5.36 13.63 -12.52
CA LEU A 189 -4.48 14.52 -13.28
C LEU A 189 -4.62 14.33 -14.81
N GLN A 190 -4.87 13.10 -15.29
CA GLN A 190 -5.17 12.85 -16.71
C GLN A 190 -6.53 13.44 -17.10
N VAL A 191 -7.55 13.22 -16.28
CA VAL A 191 -8.89 13.81 -16.45
C VAL A 191 -8.80 15.35 -16.50
N ALA A 192 -8.01 15.96 -15.61
CA ALA A 192 -7.81 17.39 -15.54
C ALA A 192 -7.11 17.95 -16.79
N LEU A 193 -6.17 17.21 -17.39
CA LEU A 193 -5.54 17.60 -18.67
C LEU A 193 -6.54 17.62 -19.81
N GLY A 194 -7.39 16.60 -19.92
CA GLY A 194 -8.49 16.59 -20.89
C GLY A 194 -9.46 17.75 -20.67
N ALA A 195 -9.85 18.01 -19.42
CA ALA A 195 -10.77 19.08 -19.05
C ALA A 195 -10.19 20.48 -19.34
N GLU A 196 -8.93 20.74 -18.98
CA GLU A 196 -8.29 22.03 -19.23
C GLU A 196 -8.09 22.28 -20.73
N SER A 197 -7.73 21.25 -21.50
CA SER A 197 -7.57 21.35 -22.94
C SER A 197 -8.89 21.59 -23.66
N ALA A 198 -9.97 20.90 -23.24
CA ALA A 198 -11.31 21.14 -23.74
C ALA A 198 -11.80 22.56 -23.42
N ALA A 199 -11.52 23.06 -22.21
CA ALA A 199 -11.93 24.40 -21.78
C ALA A 199 -11.24 25.52 -22.59
N ARG A 200 -10.07 25.24 -23.16
CA ARG A 200 -9.26 26.16 -23.95
C ARG A 200 -9.47 26.01 -25.45
N TRP A 201 -10.16 24.96 -25.88
CA TRP A 201 -10.42 24.68 -27.27
C TRP A 201 -11.36 25.74 -27.88
N SER A 202 -10.88 26.51 -28.85
CA SER A 202 -11.64 27.63 -29.43
C SER A 202 -12.90 27.19 -30.17
N LYS A 203 -12.94 25.92 -30.61
CA LYS A 203 -14.06 25.33 -31.35
C LYS A 203 -15.08 24.62 -30.45
N LEU A 204 -14.91 24.62 -29.12
CA LEU A 204 -15.88 24.01 -28.20
C LEU A 204 -17.30 24.54 -28.51
N PRO A 205 -18.33 23.68 -28.61
CA PRO A 205 -19.67 24.10 -29.01
C PRO A 205 -20.22 25.25 -28.15
N LYS A 206 -20.79 26.27 -28.79
CA LYS A 206 -21.33 27.43 -28.09
C LYS A 206 -22.40 27.02 -27.05
N GLY A 207 -22.23 27.49 -25.82
CA GLY A 207 -23.12 27.20 -24.69
C GLY A 207 -22.74 25.96 -23.88
N MET A 208 -21.79 25.16 -24.35
CA MET A 208 -21.15 24.10 -23.57
C MET A 208 -20.07 24.70 -22.67
N GLU A 209 -20.03 24.29 -21.40
CA GLU A 209 -18.98 24.65 -20.45
C GLU A 209 -18.38 23.39 -19.83
N VAL A 210 -17.06 23.37 -19.63
CA VAL A 210 -16.40 22.27 -18.92
C VAL A 210 -16.72 22.37 -17.43
N HIS A 211 -17.18 21.27 -16.85
CA HIS A 211 -17.54 21.20 -15.45
C HIS A 211 -16.30 21.27 -14.54
N GLN A 212 -16.46 21.72 -13.30
CA GLN A 212 -15.34 21.79 -12.34
C GLN A 212 -14.92 20.40 -11.83
N TYR A 213 -15.86 19.45 -11.78
CA TYR A 213 -15.60 18.05 -11.44
C TYR A 213 -15.36 17.19 -12.67
N GLY A 214 -14.56 16.14 -12.51
CA GLY A 214 -14.33 15.06 -13.48
C GLY A 214 -14.78 13.71 -12.95
N ALA A 215 -14.65 12.67 -13.79
CA ALA A 215 -15.02 11.30 -13.44
C ALA A 215 -13.92 10.29 -13.77
N LEU A 216 -13.69 9.30 -12.92
CA LEU A 216 -12.91 8.11 -13.22
C LEU A 216 -13.81 6.89 -13.25
N ALA A 217 -13.66 6.04 -14.27
CA ALA A 217 -14.23 4.70 -14.30
C ALA A 217 -13.20 3.70 -13.80
N VAL A 218 -13.51 3.01 -12.70
CA VAL A 218 -12.60 2.02 -12.06
C VAL A 218 -13.31 0.69 -11.82
N PRO A 219 -12.58 -0.44 -11.70
CA PRO A 219 -13.17 -1.72 -11.32
C PRO A 219 -13.87 -1.66 -9.95
N ARG A 220 -15.17 -1.95 -9.94
CA ARG A 220 -16.03 -2.09 -8.75
C ARG A 220 -15.66 -3.34 -7.96
N ASN A 221 -15.37 -4.45 -8.62
CA ASN A 221 -15.22 -5.76 -7.99
C ASN A 221 -14.13 -6.61 -8.68
N ALA A 222 -13.90 -7.81 -8.14
CA ALA A 222 -13.00 -8.81 -8.74
C ALA A 222 -13.40 -9.25 -10.17
N TYR A 223 -14.60 -8.87 -10.64
CA TYR A 223 -15.16 -9.17 -11.97
C TYR A 223 -15.13 -7.99 -12.94
N LEU A 224 -14.37 -6.92 -12.61
CA LEU A 224 -14.15 -5.76 -13.50
C LEU A 224 -15.40 -4.92 -13.82
N ARG A 225 -16.49 -5.02 -13.06
CA ARG A 225 -17.66 -4.15 -13.30
C ARG A 225 -17.29 -2.67 -13.13
N PRO A 226 -17.57 -1.76 -14.06
CA PRO A 226 -17.20 -0.35 -13.91
C PRO A 226 -17.98 0.39 -12.81
N GLU A 227 -17.31 1.30 -12.09
CA GLU A 227 -17.90 2.24 -11.15
C GLU A 227 -17.32 3.65 -11.37
N ALA A 228 -18.18 4.69 -11.24
CA ALA A 228 -17.76 6.08 -11.36
C ALA A 228 -17.32 6.65 -10.00
N ILE A 229 -16.12 7.24 -9.97
CA ILE A 229 -15.64 8.13 -8.90
C ILE A 229 -15.61 9.55 -9.45
N VAL A 230 -16.10 10.54 -8.71
CA VAL A 230 -16.05 11.95 -9.11
C VAL A 230 -15.22 12.77 -8.15
N GLU A 231 -14.47 13.74 -8.66
CA GLU A 231 -13.60 14.61 -7.87
C GLU A 231 -13.54 16.03 -8.44
N ASP A 232 -13.34 17.01 -7.57
CA ASP A 232 -13.15 18.41 -7.94
C ASP A 232 -11.76 18.57 -8.58
N LEU A 233 -11.74 19.05 -9.82
CA LEU A 233 -10.52 19.19 -10.59
C LEU A 233 -9.86 20.56 -10.39
N ALA A 234 -10.31 21.41 -9.48
CA ALA A 234 -9.76 22.76 -9.30
C ALA A 234 -8.23 22.76 -9.12
N ASP A 235 -7.73 22.01 -8.13
CA ASP A 235 -6.30 21.90 -7.84
C ASP A 235 -5.57 21.13 -8.96
N HIS A 236 -6.16 20.01 -9.41
CA HIS A 236 -5.63 19.21 -10.51
C HIS A 236 -5.41 20.01 -11.80
N ARG A 237 -6.38 20.84 -12.19
CA ARG A 237 -6.30 21.70 -13.38
C ARG A 237 -5.29 22.82 -13.21
N ALA A 238 -5.14 23.35 -11.99
CA ALA A 238 -4.10 24.35 -11.71
C ALA A 238 -2.70 23.75 -11.89
N GLU A 239 -2.47 22.55 -11.37
CA GLU A 239 -1.21 21.82 -11.53
C GLU A 239 -0.94 21.50 -13.01
N VAL A 240 -1.89 20.88 -13.72
CA VAL A 240 -1.73 20.55 -15.14
C VAL A 240 -1.45 21.80 -15.98
N ARG A 241 -2.15 22.90 -15.73
CA ARG A 241 -1.93 24.16 -16.45
C ARG A 241 -0.51 24.69 -16.22
N ALA A 242 -0.01 24.64 -14.97
CA ALA A 242 1.35 25.07 -14.66
C ALA A 242 2.38 24.21 -15.41
N ARG A 243 2.22 22.88 -15.39
CA ARG A 243 3.11 21.94 -16.09
C ARG A 243 3.09 22.08 -17.60
N ALA A 244 1.90 22.21 -18.18
CA ALA A 244 1.77 22.43 -19.62
C ALA A 244 2.40 23.77 -20.04
N LYS A 245 2.27 24.82 -19.22
CA LYS A 245 2.91 26.11 -19.47
C LYS A 245 4.44 26.00 -19.46
N GLU A 246 5.02 25.30 -18.46
CA GLU A 246 6.47 25.03 -18.40
C GLU A 246 6.96 24.31 -19.67
N ARG A 247 6.23 23.29 -20.13
CA ARG A 247 6.56 22.52 -21.36
C ARG A 247 6.49 23.40 -22.62
N LEU A 248 5.46 24.23 -22.74
CA LEU A 248 5.29 25.15 -23.88
C LEU A 248 6.33 26.29 -23.88
N GLU A 249 6.75 26.77 -22.71
CA GLU A 249 7.85 27.74 -22.58
C GLU A 249 9.17 27.11 -23.04
N ALA A 250 9.49 25.90 -22.59
CA ALA A 250 10.68 25.17 -23.07
C ALA A 250 10.66 24.92 -24.58
N MET A 251 9.50 24.58 -25.16
CA MET A 251 9.35 24.40 -26.61
C MET A 251 9.61 25.69 -27.38
N ARG A 252 9.20 26.85 -26.84
CA ARG A 252 9.45 28.17 -27.45
C ARG A 252 10.92 28.59 -27.34
N GLU A 253 11.62 28.21 -26.27
CA GLU A 253 13.06 28.46 -26.12
C GLU A 253 13.89 27.73 -27.19
N LEU A 254 13.41 26.58 -27.67
CA LEU A 254 14.05 25.76 -28.71
C LEU A 254 13.62 26.14 -30.15
N ASP A 255 12.87 27.24 -30.33
CA ASP A 255 12.32 27.73 -31.61
C ASP A 255 11.59 26.67 -32.47
N GLY A 256 11.12 25.58 -31.84
CA GLY A 256 10.44 24.48 -32.52
C GLY A 256 11.33 23.63 -33.45
N GLU A 257 12.65 23.77 -33.37
CA GLU A 257 13.58 22.85 -34.04
C GLU A 257 13.64 21.53 -33.27
N VAL A 258 13.48 20.41 -33.99
CA VAL A 258 13.68 19.08 -33.41
C VAL A 258 15.18 18.86 -33.32
N VAL A 259 15.68 18.73 -32.09
CA VAL A 259 17.08 18.45 -31.80
C VAL A 259 17.47 17.12 -32.47
N ASP A 260 18.58 17.10 -33.22
CA ASP A 260 19.06 15.88 -33.87
C ASP A 260 19.47 14.82 -32.84
N ALA A 261 19.53 13.54 -33.24
CA ALA A 261 19.84 12.43 -32.33
C ALA A 261 21.20 12.60 -31.62
N ASP A 262 22.22 13.09 -32.32
CA ASP A 262 23.55 13.31 -31.73
C ASP A 262 23.54 14.51 -30.76
N GLU A 263 22.85 15.60 -31.14
CA GLU A 263 22.66 16.77 -30.27
C GLU A 263 21.82 16.45 -29.02
N LEU A 264 20.86 15.52 -29.11
CA LEU A 264 20.06 15.04 -27.97
C LEU A 264 20.91 14.29 -26.96
N LEU A 265 21.86 13.47 -27.41
CA LEU A 265 22.77 12.74 -26.53
C LEU A 265 23.76 13.69 -25.84
N ASP A 266 24.33 14.64 -26.59
CA ASP A 266 25.18 15.68 -26.04
C ASP A 266 24.43 16.51 -24.99
N TYR A 267 23.19 16.88 -25.29
CA TYR A 267 22.30 17.59 -24.38
C TYR A 267 22.03 16.81 -23.08
N MET A 268 21.73 15.51 -23.18
CA MET A 268 21.50 14.64 -22.02
C MET A 268 22.75 14.50 -21.15
N SER A 269 23.92 14.38 -21.77
CA SER A 269 25.21 14.26 -21.07
C SER A 269 25.60 15.53 -20.30
N HIS A 270 25.12 16.69 -20.73
CA HIS A 270 25.46 17.99 -20.14
C HIS A 270 24.70 18.30 -18.84
N ILE A 271 23.54 17.67 -18.61
CA ILE A 271 22.71 17.92 -17.41
C ILE A 271 23.18 17.01 -16.28
N GLU A 272 23.31 17.51 -15.05
CA GLU A 272 23.65 16.66 -13.90
C GLU A 272 22.56 15.59 -13.62
N ALA A 273 22.97 14.35 -13.36
CA ALA A 273 22.06 13.27 -13.00
C ALA A 273 21.46 13.46 -11.58
N THR A 274 20.35 14.18 -11.46
CA THR A 274 19.55 14.25 -10.22
C THR A 274 18.68 13.00 -10.10
N PHE A 275 19.28 11.90 -9.66
CA PHE A 275 18.67 10.58 -9.55
C PHE A 275 18.18 10.29 -8.12
N ASN A 276 17.02 9.64 -8.00
CA ASN A 276 16.56 9.03 -6.74
C ASN A 276 16.08 7.60 -7.03
N PRO A 277 16.76 6.55 -6.52
CA PRO A 277 16.41 5.17 -6.86
C PRO A 277 15.00 4.77 -6.44
N ARG A 278 14.40 5.42 -5.42
CA ARG A 278 13.04 5.11 -4.95
C ARG A 278 11.97 5.56 -5.92
N THR A 279 12.14 6.73 -6.53
CA THR A 279 11.13 7.30 -7.43
C THR A 279 11.47 7.09 -8.89
N CYS A 280 12.76 6.95 -9.25
CA CYS A 280 13.23 6.86 -10.62
C CYS A 280 13.10 5.45 -11.25
N SER A 281 12.79 4.40 -10.49
CA SER A 281 12.78 3.00 -10.99
C SER A 281 11.77 2.74 -12.12
N THR A 282 10.71 3.54 -12.25
CA THR A 282 9.76 3.47 -13.38
C THR A 282 10.07 4.42 -14.53
N CYS A 283 11.15 5.21 -14.42
CA CYS A 283 11.56 6.12 -15.48
C CYS A 283 12.20 5.36 -16.65
N ASN A 284 11.76 5.61 -17.88
CA ASN A 284 12.38 5.07 -19.09
C ASN A 284 13.90 5.38 -19.21
N LEU A 285 14.39 6.46 -18.59
CA LEU A 285 15.81 6.84 -18.58
C LEU A 285 16.58 6.32 -17.34
N PHE A 286 15.96 5.49 -16.51
CA PHE A 286 16.55 4.94 -15.29
C PHE A 286 17.90 4.26 -15.56
N GLY A 287 17.94 3.37 -16.56
CA GLY A 287 19.16 2.63 -16.92
C GLY A 287 20.32 3.55 -17.31
N TYR A 288 20.04 4.58 -18.11
CA TYR A 288 21.03 5.58 -18.53
C TYR A 288 21.57 6.40 -17.34
N CYS A 289 20.69 6.99 -16.53
CA CYS A 289 21.11 7.79 -15.38
C CYS A 289 21.86 6.96 -14.32
N ARG A 290 21.44 5.71 -14.11
CA ARG A 290 22.12 4.78 -13.20
C ARG A 290 23.52 4.45 -13.70
N ASP A 291 23.67 4.15 -14.99
CA ASP A 291 24.98 3.85 -15.59
C ASP A 291 25.93 5.04 -15.52
N GLU A 292 25.45 6.27 -15.75
CA GLU A 292 26.25 7.49 -15.60
C GLU A 292 26.80 7.65 -14.18
N LEU A 293 25.97 7.46 -13.16
CA LEU A 293 26.43 7.46 -11.76
C LEU A 293 27.43 6.33 -11.49
N ARG A 294 27.23 5.17 -12.10
CA ARG A 294 28.11 4.01 -11.91
C ARG A 294 29.49 4.20 -12.54
N ARG A 295 29.58 4.96 -13.64
CA ARG A 295 30.84 5.31 -14.33
C ARG A 295 31.55 6.52 -13.75
N SER A 296 30.85 7.33 -12.95
CA SER A 296 31.45 8.50 -12.30
C SER A 296 32.55 8.09 -11.31
N GLU A 297 33.68 8.79 -11.38
CA GLU A 297 34.79 8.64 -10.43
C GLU A 297 34.59 9.52 -9.17
N GLU A 298 33.58 10.40 -9.17
CA GLU A 298 33.25 11.25 -8.03
C GLU A 298 32.68 10.42 -6.86
N PRO A 299 33.30 10.43 -5.66
CA PRO A 299 32.84 9.63 -4.53
C PRO A 299 31.37 9.89 -4.15
N GLY A 300 30.91 11.13 -4.32
CA GLY A 300 29.52 11.52 -4.05
C GLY A 300 28.49 10.81 -4.94
N ALA A 301 28.87 10.30 -6.12
CA ALA A 301 27.96 9.63 -7.04
C ALA A 301 27.37 8.34 -6.44
N VAL A 302 28.13 7.60 -5.64
CA VAL A 302 27.65 6.40 -4.94
C VAL A 302 26.53 6.76 -3.95
N LEU A 303 26.64 7.89 -3.25
CA LEU A 303 25.59 8.35 -2.33
C LEU A 303 24.29 8.68 -3.06
N VAL A 304 24.38 9.20 -4.29
CA VAL A 304 23.22 9.41 -5.16
C VAL A 304 22.64 8.07 -5.62
N GLU A 305 23.50 7.15 -6.08
CA GLU A 305 23.12 5.83 -6.57
C GLU A 305 22.32 5.03 -5.53
N ILE A 306 22.79 4.99 -4.28
CA ILE A 306 22.12 4.25 -3.21
C ILE A 306 20.94 5.00 -2.57
N GLY A 307 20.71 6.25 -2.98
CA GLY A 307 19.54 7.04 -2.59
C GLY A 307 19.67 7.75 -1.23
N VAL A 308 20.87 8.19 -0.85
CA VAL A 308 21.05 9.08 0.30
C VAL A 308 20.49 10.46 -0.05
N ASP A 309 19.60 10.96 0.82
CA ASP A 309 18.96 12.27 0.64
C ASP A 309 20.01 13.40 0.61
N LEU A 310 19.80 14.37 -0.29
CA LEU A 310 20.73 15.49 -0.53
C LEU A 310 21.20 16.20 0.75
N PRO A 311 20.34 16.52 1.75
CA PRO A 311 20.79 17.18 2.98
C PRO A 311 21.71 16.33 3.86
N VAL A 312 21.69 15.01 3.70
CA VAL A 312 22.44 14.06 4.53
C VAL A 312 23.79 13.71 3.91
N ARG A 313 23.95 13.84 2.58
CA ARG A 313 25.17 13.47 1.85
C ARG A 313 26.45 14.08 2.44
N PRO A 314 26.53 15.38 2.79
CA PRO A 314 27.75 15.95 3.37
C PRO A 314 28.16 15.30 4.69
N ALA A 315 27.20 14.78 5.47
CA ALA A 315 27.47 14.13 6.74
C ALA A 315 28.06 12.71 6.60
N VAL A 316 27.93 12.09 5.43
CA VAL A 316 28.37 10.70 5.19
C VAL A 316 29.43 10.58 4.09
N LEU A 317 29.79 11.69 3.44
CA LEU A 317 30.77 11.73 2.34
C LEU A 317 32.11 11.14 2.75
N GLY A 318 32.56 11.39 3.99
CA GLY A 318 33.82 10.87 4.50
C GLY A 318 33.93 9.35 4.57
N LEU A 319 32.80 8.64 4.55
CA LEU A 319 32.77 7.17 4.47
C LEU A 319 33.10 6.64 3.07
N VAL A 320 32.92 7.48 2.03
CA VAL A 320 33.06 7.07 0.63
C VAL A 320 34.35 7.63 0.01
N ASP A 321 34.72 8.87 0.35
CA ASP A 321 35.93 9.52 -0.19
C ASP A 321 37.23 9.13 0.54
N GLY A 322 37.13 8.39 1.64
CA GLY A 322 38.27 7.92 2.44
C GLY A 322 38.83 8.94 3.43
N SER A 323 38.25 10.13 3.57
CA SER A 323 38.66 11.13 4.58
C SER A 323 38.31 10.70 6.01
N GLY A 324 37.30 9.86 6.18
CA GLY A 324 36.82 9.37 7.47
C GLY A 324 36.05 10.40 8.30
N GLU A 325 35.89 11.63 7.81
CA GLU A 325 35.13 12.67 8.50
C GLU A 325 33.63 12.46 8.32
N VAL A 326 32.93 12.15 9.42
CA VAL A 326 31.48 11.94 9.42
C VAL A 326 30.76 12.95 10.30
N GLY A 327 29.68 13.51 9.75
CA GLY A 327 28.77 14.40 10.43
C GLY A 327 27.64 13.67 11.16
N GLN A 328 26.54 14.37 11.39
CA GLN A 328 25.34 13.79 12.02
C GLN A 328 24.38 13.21 10.98
N ALA A 329 24.23 11.89 10.98
CA ALA A 329 23.22 11.15 10.23
C ALA A 329 22.62 10.04 11.10
N SER A 330 21.48 9.47 10.69
CA SER A 330 20.87 8.35 11.41
C SER A 330 21.75 7.11 11.33
N ALA A 331 21.71 6.29 12.38
CA ALA A 331 22.52 5.07 12.46
C ALA A 331 22.29 4.14 11.24
N ARG A 332 21.05 4.09 10.75
CA ARG A 332 20.68 3.26 9.59
C ARG A 332 21.29 3.74 8.28
N VAL A 333 21.36 5.06 8.05
CA VAL A 333 21.98 5.62 6.84
C VAL A 333 23.49 5.38 6.87
N MET A 334 24.13 5.61 8.02
CA MET A 334 25.55 5.33 8.22
C MET A 334 25.88 3.85 7.93
N ALA A 335 25.09 2.93 8.48
CA ALA A 335 25.24 1.50 8.27
C ALA A 335 25.05 1.09 6.80
N ASN A 336 24.07 1.66 6.09
CA ASN A 336 23.86 1.39 4.66
C ASN A 336 25.04 1.88 3.80
N VAL A 337 25.56 3.08 4.07
CA VAL A 337 26.74 3.60 3.35
C VAL A 337 27.96 2.73 3.64
N HIS A 338 28.20 2.38 4.91
CA HIS A 338 29.32 1.53 5.30
C HIS A 338 29.22 0.12 4.68
N ALA A 339 28.03 -0.49 4.71
CA ALA A 339 27.79 -1.79 4.07
C ALA A 339 28.01 -1.73 2.55
N THR A 340 27.65 -0.61 1.91
CA THR A 340 27.90 -0.38 0.48
C THR A 340 29.39 -0.35 0.17
N VAL A 341 30.18 0.42 0.94
CA VAL A 341 31.61 0.62 0.68
C VAL A 341 32.43 -0.62 1.03
N THR A 342 32.08 -1.33 2.11
CA THR A 342 32.82 -2.51 2.57
C THR A 342 32.37 -3.81 1.90
N GLY A 343 31.19 -3.81 1.28
CA GLY A 343 30.55 -5.02 0.75
C GLY A 343 30.06 -5.99 1.82
N MET A 344 30.06 -5.60 3.10
CA MET A 344 29.62 -6.47 4.20
C MET A 344 28.34 -5.96 4.83
N PRO A 345 27.40 -6.83 5.24
CA PRO A 345 26.20 -6.40 5.95
C PRO A 345 26.54 -5.79 7.31
N GLU A 346 25.74 -4.83 7.74
CA GLU A 346 25.81 -4.26 9.09
C GLU A 346 24.72 -4.86 9.98
N TRP A 347 25.12 -5.57 11.03
CA TRP A 347 24.19 -6.15 12.00
C TRP A 347 23.84 -5.15 13.09
N THR A 348 22.54 -4.96 13.33
CA THR A 348 22.06 -3.92 14.26
C THR A 348 22.30 -4.27 15.72
N GLY A 349 22.64 -5.53 16.03
CA GLY A 349 22.75 -6.05 17.41
C GLY A 349 21.39 -6.19 18.12
N ARG A 350 20.28 -5.88 17.44
CA ARG A 350 18.94 -6.01 17.99
C ARG A 350 18.59 -7.48 18.21
N ARG A 351 18.10 -7.81 19.40
CA ARG A 351 17.57 -9.14 19.73
C ARG A 351 16.15 -9.34 19.19
N ARG A 352 15.77 -10.59 18.93
CA ARG A 352 14.50 -10.93 18.28
C ARG A 352 13.30 -10.80 19.20
N ILE A 353 12.27 -10.12 18.70
CA ILE A 353 10.98 -9.93 19.38
C ILE A 353 9.80 -10.60 18.64
N ASP A 354 10.00 -11.00 17.39
CA ASP A 354 8.98 -11.57 16.54
C ASP A 354 8.76 -13.06 16.85
N PRO A 355 7.62 -13.64 16.41
CA PRO A 355 7.30 -15.04 16.64
C PRO A 355 7.67 -15.96 15.46
N ALA A 356 8.24 -15.45 14.35
CA ALA A 356 8.43 -16.24 13.13
C ALA A 356 9.32 -17.46 13.38
N GLY A 357 8.90 -18.62 12.88
CA GLY A 357 9.58 -19.90 13.13
C GLY A 357 9.34 -20.49 14.53
N LEU A 358 8.52 -19.88 15.39
CA LEU A 358 8.10 -20.47 16.66
C LEU A 358 6.76 -21.23 16.52
N PRO A 359 6.48 -22.21 17.40
CA PRO A 359 5.19 -22.90 17.44
C PRO A 359 4.01 -21.92 17.52
N GLY A 360 3.02 -22.12 16.64
CA GLY A 360 1.89 -21.20 16.45
C GLY A 360 2.05 -20.26 15.26
N SER A 361 3.21 -20.24 14.62
CA SER A 361 3.40 -19.58 13.32
C SER A 361 2.97 -20.47 12.17
N ILE A 362 2.35 -19.88 11.15
CA ILE A 362 1.98 -20.54 9.90
C ILE A 362 2.65 -19.75 8.79
N ASN A 363 3.67 -20.33 8.16
CA ASN A 363 4.33 -19.72 7.02
C ASN A 363 3.44 -19.87 5.79
N ILE A 364 3.25 -18.79 5.03
CA ILE A 364 2.45 -18.80 3.81
C ILE A 364 3.20 -18.09 2.69
N VAL A 365 3.31 -18.75 1.55
CA VAL A 365 3.74 -18.16 0.28
C VAL A 365 2.64 -18.37 -0.76
N LEU A 366 2.46 -17.42 -1.68
CA LEU A 366 1.48 -17.54 -2.75
C LEU A 366 1.98 -16.87 -4.03
N LEU A 367 1.37 -17.24 -5.17
CA LEU A 367 1.64 -16.67 -6.48
C LEU A 367 0.38 -15.96 -6.95
N LYS A 368 0.41 -14.62 -6.96
CA LYS A 368 -0.71 -13.82 -7.46
C LYS A 368 -0.74 -13.88 -9.00
N SER A 369 -1.93 -14.00 -9.56
CA SER A 369 -2.17 -13.80 -11.00
C SER A 369 -2.32 -12.32 -11.33
N ASP A 370 -1.67 -11.85 -12.40
CA ASP A 370 -1.87 -10.49 -12.93
C ASP A 370 -3.14 -10.35 -13.77
N SER A 371 -3.80 -11.47 -14.12
CA SER A 371 -5.08 -11.48 -14.86
C SER A 371 -6.28 -11.08 -14.00
N ALA A 372 -6.13 -11.02 -12.68
CA ALA A 372 -7.21 -10.66 -11.77
C ALA A 372 -6.71 -10.00 -10.48
N ALA A 373 -7.53 -9.14 -9.89
CA ALA A 373 -7.20 -8.44 -8.64
C ALA A 373 -6.96 -9.42 -7.48
N LEU A 374 -7.80 -10.45 -7.37
CA LEU A 374 -7.74 -11.48 -6.31
C LEU A 374 -7.33 -12.85 -6.85
N GLY A 375 -6.75 -12.90 -8.06
CA GLY A 375 -6.38 -14.14 -8.70
C GLY A 375 -5.14 -14.77 -8.08
N VAL A 376 -5.12 -16.09 -7.91
CA VAL A 376 -3.97 -16.84 -7.37
C VAL A 376 -3.67 -18.06 -8.25
N HIS A 377 -2.43 -18.21 -8.68
CA HIS A 377 -1.93 -19.38 -9.43
C HIS A 377 -1.61 -20.57 -8.51
N GLY A 378 -1.10 -20.30 -7.30
CA GLY A 378 -0.81 -21.34 -6.32
C GLY A 378 -0.51 -20.77 -4.93
N ILE A 379 -0.60 -21.63 -3.92
CA ILE A 379 -0.33 -21.33 -2.51
C ILE A 379 0.43 -22.48 -1.87
N ALA A 380 1.34 -22.17 -0.95
CA ALA A 380 1.92 -23.15 -0.05
C ALA A 380 1.89 -22.67 1.41
N LEU A 381 1.62 -23.59 2.33
CA LEU A 381 1.53 -23.32 3.77
C LEU A 381 2.37 -24.33 4.56
N GLN A 382 2.98 -23.86 5.65
CA GLN A 382 3.69 -24.70 6.61
C GLN A 382 3.31 -24.28 8.02
N ARG A 383 2.70 -25.18 8.79
CA ARG A 383 2.33 -24.95 10.20
C ARG A 383 3.51 -25.34 11.09
N ILE A 384 4.05 -24.40 11.84
CA ILE A 384 5.17 -24.65 12.76
C ILE A 384 4.64 -25.16 14.10
N ASP A 385 5.13 -26.32 14.53
CA ASP A 385 4.79 -26.95 15.82
C ASP A 385 6.02 -27.16 16.72
N GLY A 386 7.22 -26.88 16.21
CA GLY A 386 8.48 -26.96 16.94
C GLY A 386 9.19 -28.30 16.77
N THR A 387 8.70 -29.18 15.89
CA THR A 387 9.36 -30.45 15.58
C THR A 387 10.56 -30.30 14.64
N GLY A 388 10.60 -29.23 13.84
CA GLY A 388 11.64 -28.98 12.83
C GLY A 388 11.55 -29.88 11.59
N GLN A 389 10.44 -30.61 11.43
CA GLN A 389 10.17 -31.50 10.28
C GLN A 389 8.79 -31.21 9.66
N GLU A 390 8.27 -30.00 9.88
CA GLU A 390 6.92 -29.62 9.45
C GLU A 390 6.85 -29.50 7.92
N PRO A 391 5.96 -30.25 7.24
CA PRO A 391 5.90 -30.24 5.78
C PRO A 391 5.20 -28.99 5.23
N TRP A 392 5.57 -28.62 3.99
CA TRP A 392 4.80 -27.67 3.19
C TRP A 392 3.65 -28.38 2.47
N GLU A 393 2.44 -27.87 2.67
CA GLU A 393 1.27 -28.24 1.87
C GLU A 393 1.14 -27.27 0.70
N ARG A 394 1.00 -27.78 -0.54
CA ARG A 394 0.99 -26.99 -1.77
C ARG A 394 -0.29 -27.22 -2.55
N GLU A 395 -0.80 -26.17 -3.19
CA GLU A 395 -1.94 -26.26 -4.10
C GLU A 395 -1.82 -25.28 -5.26
N ALA A 396 -2.03 -25.77 -6.49
CA ALA A 396 -2.05 -24.97 -7.71
C ALA A 396 -3.48 -24.85 -8.26
N PHE A 397 -3.81 -23.68 -8.82
CA PHE A 397 -5.14 -23.34 -9.32
C PHE A 397 -5.07 -22.93 -10.79
N LEU A 398 -5.77 -23.63 -11.68
CA LEU A 398 -5.91 -23.22 -13.08
C LEU A 398 -6.87 -22.04 -13.23
N ARG A 399 -7.98 -22.08 -12.50
CA ARG A 399 -9.01 -21.04 -12.53
C ARG A 399 -8.75 -20.02 -11.43
N THR A 400 -7.80 -19.15 -11.71
CA THR A 400 -7.18 -18.27 -10.71
C THR A 400 -8.14 -17.28 -10.06
N ASN A 401 -9.18 -16.81 -10.76
CA ASN A 401 -10.11 -15.77 -10.25
C ASN A 401 -11.45 -16.30 -9.70
N GLU A 402 -11.69 -17.62 -9.69
CA GLU A 402 -12.98 -18.16 -9.26
C GLU A 402 -13.23 -18.02 -7.76
N ASN A 403 -14.51 -17.86 -7.39
CA ASN A 403 -14.92 -17.90 -5.98
C ASN A 403 -14.50 -19.22 -5.31
N GLN A 404 -14.55 -20.35 -6.02
CA GLN A 404 -14.13 -21.64 -5.47
C GLN A 404 -12.65 -21.65 -5.06
N THR A 405 -11.78 -21.04 -5.85
CA THR A 405 -10.35 -20.85 -5.52
C THR A 405 -10.19 -20.03 -4.25
N ARG A 406 -10.93 -18.93 -4.10
CA ARG A 406 -10.92 -18.09 -2.90
C ARG A 406 -11.39 -18.85 -1.65
N HIS A 407 -12.51 -19.58 -1.74
CA HIS A 407 -12.98 -20.45 -0.66
C HIS A 407 -11.94 -21.51 -0.29
N ARG A 408 -11.30 -22.13 -1.29
CA ARG A 408 -10.29 -23.16 -1.08
C ARG A 408 -9.07 -22.63 -0.34
N ILE A 409 -8.57 -21.45 -0.72
CA ILE A 409 -7.47 -20.76 -0.02
C ILE A 409 -7.86 -20.51 1.45
N MET A 410 -9.04 -19.93 1.73
CA MET A 410 -9.48 -19.68 3.10
C MET A 410 -9.69 -20.97 3.90
N ASN A 411 -10.12 -22.06 3.28
CA ASN A 411 -10.22 -23.37 3.93
C ASN A 411 -8.84 -23.88 4.40
N LEU A 412 -7.82 -23.80 3.54
CA LEU A 412 -6.46 -24.23 3.89
C LEU A 412 -5.89 -23.41 5.05
N VAL A 413 -6.00 -22.08 4.96
CA VAL A 413 -5.56 -21.16 6.02
C VAL A 413 -6.33 -21.43 7.32
N GLY A 414 -7.64 -21.63 7.23
CA GLY A 414 -8.51 -21.84 8.38
C GLY A 414 -8.23 -23.14 9.10
N ALA A 415 -8.02 -24.22 8.35
CA ALA A 415 -7.61 -25.50 8.88
C ALA A 415 -6.27 -25.38 9.64
N ALA A 416 -5.27 -24.71 9.05
CA ALA A 416 -3.98 -24.50 9.71
C ALA A 416 -4.10 -23.68 11.02
N VAL A 417 -4.92 -22.62 11.02
CA VAL A 417 -5.19 -21.80 12.23
C VAL A 417 -5.89 -22.63 13.30
N ARG A 418 -6.95 -23.37 12.93
CA ARG A 418 -7.69 -24.23 13.86
C ARG A 418 -6.77 -25.28 14.48
N ASP A 419 -5.93 -25.92 13.68
CA ASP A 419 -5.05 -26.99 14.15
C ASP A 419 -3.95 -26.44 15.07
N ALA A 420 -3.44 -25.23 14.80
CA ALA A 420 -2.52 -24.54 15.71
C ALA A 420 -3.18 -24.19 17.06
N LEU A 421 -4.42 -23.69 17.04
CA LEU A 421 -5.20 -23.40 18.26
C LEU A 421 -5.49 -24.68 19.05
N ALA A 422 -5.88 -25.76 18.37
CA ALA A 422 -6.18 -27.05 18.99
C ALA A 422 -4.94 -27.67 19.67
N ALA A 423 -3.74 -27.42 19.13
CA ALA A 423 -2.47 -27.82 19.72
C ALA A 423 -2.03 -26.94 20.91
N GLY A 424 -2.80 -25.89 21.24
CA GLY A 424 -2.47 -24.97 22.33
C GLY A 424 -1.37 -23.96 21.97
N HIS A 425 -1.05 -23.80 20.69
CA HIS A 425 -0.07 -22.84 20.22
C HIS A 425 -0.70 -21.44 20.07
N HIS A 426 -0.78 -20.71 21.19
CA HIS A 426 -1.31 -19.35 21.23
C HIS A 426 -0.24 -18.33 21.68
N PRO A 427 -0.19 -17.11 21.14
CA PRO A 427 -0.96 -16.62 19.99
C PRO A 427 -0.56 -17.30 18.67
N VAL A 428 -1.50 -17.34 17.70
CA VAL A 428 -1.25 -17.81 16.33
C VAL A 428 -0.79 -16.66 15.46
N HIS A 429 0.15 -16.89 14.53
CA HIS A 429 0.61 -15.87 13.60
C HIS A 429 0.67 -16.41 12.18
N ILE A 430 0.32 -15.59 11.20
CA ILE A 430 0.57 -15.88 9.78
C ILE A 430 1.86 -15.18 9.38
N ALA A 431 2.90 -15.92 8.98
CA ALA A 431 4.16 -15.36 8.52
C ALA A 431 4.21 -15.37 6.99
N VAL A 432 4.45 -14.19 6.39
CA VAL A 432 4.50 -14.00 4.93
C VAL A 432 5.83 -13.37 4.52
N PRO A 433 6.30 -13.59 3.27
CA PRO A 433 7.56 -13.00 2.79
C PRO A 433 7.50 -11.47 2.72
N ASP A 434 6.35 -10.88 2.37
CA ASP A 434 6.20 -9.44 2.11
C ASP A 434 4.76 -8.92 2.36
N PRO A 435 4.56 -7.58 2.40
CA PRO A 435 3.21 -7.00 2.57
C PRO A 435 2.22 -7.36 1.44
N PRO A 436 2.60 -7.33 0.14
CA PRO A 436 1.71 -7.75 -0.93
C PRO A 436 1.10 -9.15 -0.77
N THR A 437 1.84 -10.11 -0.21
CA THR A 437 1.29 -11.45 0.09
C THR A 437 0.17 -11.36 1.13
N ALA A 438 0.38 -10.64 2.23
CA ALA A 438 -0.67 -10.41 3.22
C ALA A 438 -1.87 -9.69 2.62
N ASP A 439 -1.63 -8.67 1.79
CA ASP A 439 -2.66 -7.87 1.14
C ASP A 439 -3.58 -8.72 0.27
N VAL A 440 -3.05 -9.68 -0.50
CA VAL A 440 -3.87 -10.61 -1.30
C VAL A 440 -4.77 -11.46 -0.39
N LEU A 441 -4.21 -12.05 0.68
CA LEU A 441 -4.98 -12.90 1.61
C LEU A 441 -6.09 -12.10 2.31
N VAL A 442 -5.78 -10.91 2.83
CA VAL A 442 -6.76 -10.04 3.49
C VAL A 442 -7.82 -9.55 2.50
N SER A 443 -7.45 -9.26 1.25
CA SER A 443 -8.41 -8.85 0.22
C SER A 443 -9.35 -9.98 -0.18
N ILE A 444 -8.86 -11.22 -0.24
CA ILE A 444 -9.72 -12.42 -0.43
C ILE A 444 -10.66 -12.57 0.77
N ALA A 445 -10.16 -12.43 1.99
CA ALA A 445 -10.97 -12.49 3.20
C ALA A 445 -12.08 -11.44 3.23
N ASP A 446 -11.77 -10.18 2.89
CA ASP A 446 -12.72 -9.08 2.82
C ASP A 446 -13.82 -9.33 1.76
N SER A 447 -13.41 -9.78 0.56
CA SER A 447 -14.33 -10.15 -0.51
C SER A 447 -15.32 -11.23 -0.07
N LEU A 448 -14.82 -12.29 0.57
CA LEU A 448 -15.64 -13.41 1.05
C LEU A 448 -16.51 -13.06 2.26
N ALA A 449 -16.02 -12.23 3.19
CA ALA A 449 -16.81 -11.71 4.29
C ALA A 449 -18.02 -10.94 3.77
N GLY A 450 -17.80 -10.13 2.74
CA GLY A 450 -18.85 -9.38 2.09
C GLY A 450 -19.92 -10.22 1.40
N ILE A 451 -19.48 -11.27 0.69
CA ILE A 451 -20.38 -12.25 0.08
C ILE A 451 -21.21 -12.96 1.17
N GLU A 452 -20.61 -13.32 2.30
CA GLU A 452 -21.30 -13.98 3.41
C GLU A 452 -22.33 -13.05 4.09
N LEU A 453 -22.01 -11.78 4.29
CA LEU A 453 -22.98 -10.80 4.82
C LEU A 453 -24.18 -10.61 3.89
N SER A 454 -23.94 -10.55 2.58
CA SER A 454 -25.02 -10.52 1.59
C SER A 454 -25.86 -11.80 1.61
N ARG A 455 -25.22 -12.96 1.75
CA ARG A 455 -25.91 -14.25 1.89
C ARG A 455 -26.81 -14.28 3.13
N LEU A 456 -26.35 -13.76 4.27
CA LEU A 456 -27.15 -13.68 5.50
C LEU A 456 -28.39 -12.78 5.31
N ARG A 457 -28.23 -11.62 4.67
CA ARG A 457 -29.34 -10.74 4.27
C ARG A 457 -30.37 -11.46 3.40
N TRP A 458 -29.90 -12.14 2.36
CA TRP A 458 -30.78 -12.84 1.43
C TRP A 458 -31.43 -14.06 2.05
N THR A 459 -30.77 -14.73 2.99
CA THR A 459 -31.38 -15.81 3.77
C THR A 459 -32.60 -15.26 4.52
N ARG A 460 -32.50 -14.07 5.12
CA ARG A 460 -33.62 -13.39 5.75
C ARG A 460 -34.74 -13.04 4.75
N ASP A 461 -34.40 -12.52 3.58
CA ASP A 461 -35.41 -12.21 2.56
C ASP A 461 -36.15 -13.48 2.10
N GLU A 462 -35.45 -14.59 1.88
CA GLU A 462 -36.04 -15.89 1.53
C GLU A 462 -36.98 -16.40 2.64
N GLU A 463 -36.55 -16.37 3.90
CA GLU A 463 -37.38 -16.73 5.07
C GLU A 463 -38.67 -15.90 5.16
N GLN A 464 -38.65 -14.67 4.66
CA GLN A 464 -39.74 -13.72 4.70
C GLN A 464 -40.57 -13.72 3.41
N GLY A 465 -40.26 -14.62 2.47
CA GLY A 465 -40.96 -14.74 1.18
C GLY A 465 -40.70 -13.58 0.21
N ARG A 466 -39.59 -12.86 0.38
CA ARG A 466 -39.17 -11.74 -0.47
C ARG A 466 -38.24 -12.23 -1.59
N PRO A 467 -38.24 -11.57 -2.76
CA PRO A 467 -37.29 -11.91 -3.82
C PRO A 467 -35.86 -11.54 -3.41
N LEU A 468 -34.89 -12.35 -3.84
CA LEU A 468 -33.47 -12.05 -3.66
C LEU A 468 -33.05 -10.98 -4.66
N LEU A 469 -32.73 -9.80 -4.14
CA LEU A 469 -32.34 -8.66 -4.97
C LEU A 469 -30.96 -8.17 -4.58
N THR A 470 -30.15 -7.83 -5.59
CA THR A 470 -28.94 -7.03 -5.39
C THR A 470 -29.29 -5.66 -4.82
N PHE A 471 -28.28 -4.90 -4.37
CA PHE A 471 -28.48 -3.52 -3.96
C PHE A 471 -29.12 -2.67 -5.08
N ASP A 472 -28.72 -2.95 -6.32
CA ASP A 472 -29.21 -2.31 -7.53
C ASP A 472 -30.62 -2.83 -7.96
N GLY A 473 -31.22 -3.75 -7.19
CA GLY A 473 -32.58 -4.26 -7.44
C GLY A 473 -32.66 -5.34 -8.53
N GLU A 474 -31.53 -5.89 -8.96
CA GLU A 474 -31.46 -6.99 -9.93
C GLU A 474 -31.66 -8.34 -9.23
N PRO A 475 -32.19 -9.38 -9.92
CA PRO A 475 -32.26 -10.73 -9.34
C PRO A 475 -30.89 -11.23 -8.91
N ALA A 476 -30.78 -11.68 -7.66
CA ALA A 476 -29.57 -12.24 -7.10
C ALA A 476 -29.64 -13.77 -6.99
N THR A 477 -28.47 -14.42 -7.04
CA THR A 477 -28.33 -15.84 -6.75
C THR A 477 -27.67 -16.02 -5.38
N MET A 478 -28.24 -16.88 -4.53
CA MET A 478 -27.70 -17.16 -3.20
C MET A 478 -26.29 -17.75 -3.30
N PRO A 479 -25.26 -17.11 -2.70
CA PRO A 479 -23.90 -17.63 -2.69
C PRO A 479 -23.76 -18.86 -1.79
N THR A 480 -22.71 -19.64 -2.01
CA THR A 480 -22.33 -20.72 -1.09
C THR A 480 -21.87 -20.13 0.24
N ALA A 481 -22.37 -20.69 1.34
CA ALA A 481 -21.96 -20.27 2.69
C ALA A 481 -20.47 -20.55 2.94
N LEU A 482 -19.84 -19.72 3.75
CA LEU A 482 -18.52 -20.03 4.28
C LEU A 482 -18.58 -21.30 5.13
N SER A 483 -17.61 -22.20 4.93
CA SER A 483 -17.33 -23.28 5.88
C SER A 483 -16.79 -22.70 7.20
N ASP A 484 -16.78 -23.51 8.26
CA ASP A 484 -16.22 -23.09 9.55
C ASP A 484 -14.76 -22.66 9.47
N ASP A 485 -13.97 -23.37 8.66
CA ASP A 485 -12.56 -23.07 8.42
C ASP A 485 -12.39 -21.80 7.60
N ALA A 486 -13.11 -21.68 6.49
CA ALA A 486 -13.05 -20.47 5.68
C ALA A 486 -13.46 -19.25 6.50
N ARG A 487 -14.51 -19.34 7.31
CA ARG A 487 -14.94 -18.25 8.19
C ARG A 487 -13.94 -17.98 9.32
N LEU A 488 -13.25 -18.99 9.84
CA LEU A 488 -12.16 -18.81 10.80
C LEU A 488 -10.99 -18.03 10.19
N ALA A 489 -10.55 -18.41 8.98
CA ALA A 489 -9.51 -17.69 8.26
C ALA A 489 -9.90 -16.26 7.92
N VAL A 490 -11.11 -16.08 7.36
CA VAL A 490 -11.66 -14.76 7.02
C VAL A 490 -11.68 -13.87 8.26
N SER A 491 -12.22 -14.38 9.37
CA SER A 491 -12.27 -13.63 10.63
C SER A 491 -10.89 -13.27 11.16
N PHE A 492 -9.92 -14.19 11.10
CA PHE A 492 -8.55 -13.95 11.56
C PHE A 492 -7.84 -12.90 10.69
N LEU A 493 -7.92 -13.04 9.36
CA LEU A 493 -7.29 -12.11 8.42
C LEU A 493 -7.91 -10.70 8.48
N LEU A 494 -9.20 -10.56 8.82
CA LEU A 494 -9.80 -9.26 9.07
C LEU A 494 -9.31 -8.59 10.37
N GLU A 495 -8.71 -9.33 11.32
CA GLU A 495 -8.03 -8.71 12.46
C GLU A 495 -6.75 -8.00 12.02
N GLU A 496 -6.11 -8.36 10.91
CA GLU A 496 -4.96 -7.62 10.37
C GLU A 496 -5.35 -6.17 10.03
N ASP A 497 -6.54 -5.95 9.49
CA ASP A 497 -7.04 -4.59 9.20
C ASP A 497 -7.32 -3.77 10.47
N ARG A 498 -7.73 -4.42 11.56
CA ARG A 498 -7.88 -3.77 12.87
C ARG A 498 -6.53 -3.50 13.51
N ALA A 499 -5.61 -4.46 13.40
CA ALA A 499 -4.28 -4.41 13.93
C ALA A 499 -3.46 -3.27 13.30
N ARG A 500 -3.69 -2.90 12.03
CA ARG A 500 -3.02 -1.76 11.38
C ARG A 500 -3.22 -0.40 12.05
N ALA A 501 -4.28 -0.22 12.83
CA ALA A 501 -4.45 1.00 13.62
C ALA A 501 -3.52 1.01 14.86
N LEU A 502 -2.98 -0.15 15.23
CA LEU A 502 -2.18 -0.42 16.42
C LEU A 502 -0.75 -0.76 15.98
N ALA A 503 0.24 -0.44 16.81
CA ALA A 503 1.66 -0.62 16.50
C ALA A 503 2.20 -1.98 16.98
N LEU A 504 1.64 -2.53 18.07
CA LEU A 504 2.16 -3.73 18.76
C LEU A 504 1.41 -5.03 18.47
N ARG A 505 0.23 -4.96 17.85
CA ARG A 505 -0.63 -6.11 17.53
C ARG A 505 -0.39 -6.49 16.08
N ARG A 506 -0.04 -7.75 15.82
CA ARG A 506 0.46 -8.23 14.52
C ARG A 506 0.05 -9.70 14.34
N PRO A 507 -1.20 -9.97 13.92
CA PRO A 507 -1.62 -11.33 13.56
C PRO A 507 -0.87 -11.83 12.33
N VAL A 508 -0.46 -10.92 11.43
CA VAL A 508 0.44 -11.21 10.30
C VAL A 508 1.85 -10.68 10.58
N VAL A 509 2.86 -11.52 10.34
CA VAL A 509 4.28 -11.22 10.47
C VAL A 509 4.92 -11.13 9.10
N ASN A 510 5.58 -10.00 8.84
CA ASN A 510 6.33 -9.78 7.60
C ASN A 510 7.79 -10.19 7.79
N ILE A 511 8.19 -11.32 7.19
CA ILE A 511 9.52 -11.90 7.33
C ILE A 511 10.61 -10.94 6.83
N ARG A 512 10.37 -10.22 5.72
CA ARG A 512 11.28 -9.20 5.21
C ARG A 512 11.46 -8.04 6.18
N GLU A 513 10.42 -7.63 6.90
CA GLU A 513 10.55 -6.60 7.96
C GLU A 513 11.36 -7.11 9.14
N THR A 514 11.08 -8.34 9.55
CA THR A 514 11.80 -9.00 10.63
C THR A 514 13.30 -9.03 10.31
N LEU A 515 13.70 -9.51 9.14
CA LEU A 515 15.11 -9.52 8.73
C LEU A 515 15.70 -8.10 8.69
N ALA A 516 14.99 -7.14 8.10
CA ALA A 516 15.43 -5.75 7.98
C ALA A 516 15.59 -5.00 9.34
N ASN A 517 15.12 -5.58 10.44
CA ASN A 517 15.38 -5.06 11.80
C ASN A 517 16.71 -5.55 12.38
N HIS A 518 17.30 -6.61 11.82
CA HIS A 518 18.53 -7.22 12.30
C HIS A 518 19.73 -6.93 11.41
N VAL A 519 19.51 -6.69 10.11
CA VAL A 519 20.56 -6.43 9.14
C VAL A 519 20.26 -5.20 8.29
N VAL A 520 21.31 -4.43 8.02
CA VAL A 520 21.33 -3.34 7.04
C VAL A 520 22.21 -3.78 5.87
N ALA A 521 21.58 -3.95 4.71
CA ALA A 521 22.27 -4.25 3.46
C ALA A 521 22.91 -2.99 2.86
N GLY A 522 23.99 -3.16 2.09
CA GLY A 522 24.52 -2.11 1.22
C GLY A 522 23.69 -1.93 -0.04
N GLY A 523 24.09 -0.99 -0.89
CA GLY A 523 23.39 -0.63 -2.12
C GLY A 523 22.11 0.18 -1.89
N PRO A 524 21.29 0.35 -2.94
CA PRO A 524 20.06 1.13 -2.86
C PRO A 524 19.10 0.62 -1.79
N ALA A 525 18.67 1.51 -0.89
CA ALA A 525 17.77 1.14 0.20
C ALA A 525 16.40 0.60 -0.30
N PHE A 526 16.03 0.90 -1.56
CA PHE A 526 14.84 0.35 -2.20
C PHE A 526 14.96 -1.16 -2.46
N ASP A 527 16.14 -1.66 -2.84
CA ASP A 527 16.35 -3.08 -3.15
C ASP A 527 16.20 -3.96 -1.90
N SER A 528 16.51 -3.41 -0.73
CA SER A 528 16.20 -4.00 0.59
C SER A 528 14.70 -4.18 0.85
N GLY A 529 13.82 -3.66 -0.02
CA GLY A 529 12.40 -3.99 -0.03
C GLY A 529 12.11 -5.43 -0.47
N ARG A 530 13.03 -6.07 -1.18
CA ARG A 530 12.95 -7.48 -1.57
C ARG A 530 13.66 -8.38 -0.56
N LEU A 531 12.99 -9.47 -0.18
CA LEU A 531 13.51 -10.41 0.83
C LEU A 531 14.78 -11.14 0.36
N ASP A 532 14.85 -11.55 -0.89
CA ASP A 532 16.01 -12.25 -1.47
C ASP A 532 17.25 -11.37 -1.56
N TYR A 533 17.09 -10.06 -1.83
CA TYR A 533 18.18 -9.10 -1.72
C TYR A 533 18.72 -9.01 -0.29
N LEU A 534 17.83 -8.81 0.70
CA LEU A 534 18.25 -8.75 2.11
C LEU A 534 18.91 -10.05 2.58
N LEU A 535 18.36 -11.20 2.19
CA LEU A 535 18.91 -12.51 2.54
C LEU A 535 20.32 -12.68 1.99
N THR A 536 20.54 -12.32 0.71
CA THR A 536 21.86 -12.38 0.07
C THR A 536 22.91 -11.60 0.85
N TRP A 537 22.56 -10.39 1.30
CA TRP A 537 23.44 -9.59 2.17
C TRP A 537 23.62 -10.22 3.54
N ALA A 538 22.56 -10.72 4.17
CA ALA A 538 22.61 -11.29 5.51
C ALA A 538 23.48 -12.55 5.60
N GLU A 539 23.55 -13.35 4.53
CA GLU A 539 24.37 -14.56 4.43
C GLU A 539 25.81 -14.28 3.99
N ALA A 540 26.14 -13.04 3.62
CA ALA A 540 27.45 -12.69 3.09
C ALA A 540 28.56 -12.89 4.13
N THR A 541 29.51 -13.77 3.79
CA THR A 541 30.75 -13.99 4.58
C THR A 541 31.98 -13.39 3.91
N THR A 542 31.81 -12.90 2.67
CA THR A 542 32.82 -12.21 1.87
C THR A 542 32.24 -10.93 1.30
N PRO A 543 33.04 -9.88 1.06
CA PRO A 543 32.57 -8.64 0.49
C PRO A 543 31.79 -8.83 -0.81
N LEU A 544 30.59 -8.27 -0.87
CA LEU A 544 29.72 -8.21 -2.04
C LEU A 544 29.91 -6.89 -2.78
N ASP A 545 29.81 -6.95 -4.11
CA ASP A 545 29.58 -5.76 -4.93
C ASP A 545 28.08 -5.47 -4.96
N HIS A 546 27.66 -4.34 -4.38
CA HIS A 546 26.24 -3.98 -4.32
C HIS A 546 25.61 -3.88 -5.71
N ARG A 547 26.37 -3.45 -6.73
CA ARG A 547 25.88 -3.30 -8.10
C ARG A 547 25.59 -4.67 -8.71
N ALA A 548 26.51 -5.61 -8.54
CA ALA A 548 26.34 -6.98 -9.02
C ALA A 548 25.15 -7.69 -8.35
N VAL A 549 24.95 -7.48 -7.04
CA VAL A 549 23.79 -8.04 -6.32
C VAL A 549 22.49 -7.41 -6.81
N SER A 550 22.40 -6.08 -6.91
CA SER A 550 21.21 -5.38 -7.42
C SER A 550 20.86 -5.84 -8.83
N ASP A 551 21.84 -5.99 -9.72
CA ASP A 551 21.62 -6.40 -11.11
C ASP A 551 21.17 -7.87 -11.17
N ALA A 552 21.79 -8.78 -10.42
CA ALA A 552 21.37 -10.19 -10.35
C ALA A 552 19.94 -10.36 -9.82
N ILE A 553 19.55 -9.56 -8.83
CA ILE A 553 18.19 -9.58 -8.27
C ILE A 553 17.17 -8.99 -9.25
N ALA A 554 17.53 -7.91 -9.97
CA ALA A 554 16.68 -7.33 -11.01
C ALA A 554 16.45 -8.28 -12.19
N ASP A 555 17.49 -9.03 -12.59
CA ASP A 555 17.44 -9.99 -13.70
C ASP A 555 16.84 -11.36 -13.30
N SER A 556 16.57 -11.58 -12.01
CA SER A 556 16.02 -12.85 -11.51
C SER A 556 14.64 -13.15 -12.12
N TYR A 557 14.47 -14.38 -12.60
CA TYR A 557 13.20 -14.87 -13.11
C TYR A 557 12.13 -14.99 -12.01
N HIS A 558 12.53 -15.32 -10.79
CA HIS A 558 11.63 -15.47 -9.65
C HIS A 558 11.78 -14.31 -8.65
N THR A 559 10.72 -14.16 -7.86
CA THR A 559 10.55 -13.14 -6.84
C THR A 559 10.10 -13.82 -5.53
N PRO A 560 10.48 -13.29 -4.36
CA PRO A 560 10.20 -13.96 -3.09
C PRO A 560 8.78 -13.69 -2.55
N GLY A 561 8.13 -12.64 -3.04
CA GLY A 561 6.79 -12.21 -2.65
C GLY A 561 5.67 -12.69 -3.58
N ALA A 562 4.44 -12.23 -3.34
CA ALA A 562 3.28 -12.68 -4.12
C ALA A 562 3.31 -12.30 -5.61
N ARG A 563 3.92 -11.16 -5.96
CA ARG A 563 4.02 -10.68 -7.34
C ARG A 563 5.07 -11.44 -8.11
N LEU A 564 4.79 -11.80 -9.36
CA LEU A 564 5.73 -12.46 -10.27
C LEU A 564 6.61 -11.42 -10.99
N SER A 565 7.73 -11.88 -11.55
CA SER A 565 8.40 -11.11 -12.61
C SER A 565 7.51 -11.08 -13.86
N THR A 566 7.68 -10.07 -14.73
CA THR A 566 6.95 -10.00 -16.00
C THR A 566 7.15 -11.27 -16.83
N ALA A 567 8.38 -11.79 -16.91
CA ALA A 567 8.70 -12.99 -17.66
C ALA A 567 7.98 -14.24 -17.13
N ALA A 568 7.93 -14.41 -15.79
CA ALA A 568 7.23 -15.54 -15.18
C ALA A 568 5.70 -15.41 -15.31
N SER A 569 5.16 -14.20 -15.19
CA SER A 569 3.74 -13.91 -15.42
C SER A 569 3.32 -14.23 -16.86
N ASP A 570 4.11 -13.81 -17.85
CA ASP A 570 3.85 -14.09 -19.28
C ASP A 570 3.98 -15.58 -19.61
N ALA A 571 4.90 -16.31 -18.98
CA ALA A 571 5.01 -17.77 -19.13
C ALA A 571 3.77 -18.48 -18.59
N LEU A 572 3.37 -18.20 -17.35
CA LEU A 572 2.17 -18.78 -16.74
C LEU A 572 0.91 -18.42 -17.50
N HIS A 573 0.78 -17.18 -17.98
CA HIS A 573 -0.37 -16.73 -18.75
C HIS A 573 -0.53 -17.54 -20.06
N ARG A 574 0.56 -17.77 -20.78
CA ARG A 574 0.55 -18.54 -22.04
C ARG A 574 0.16 -20.00 -21.80
N GLU A 575 0.72 -20.64 -20.78
CA GLU A 575 0.41 -22.05 -20.47
C GLU A 575 -0.98 -22.22 -19.84
N ALA A 576 -1.58 -21.16 -19.28
CA ALA A 576 -2.94 -21.17 -18.74
C ALA A 576 -4.04 -20.94 -19.80
N ARG A 577 -3.69 -20.67 -21.07
CA ARG A 577 -4.69 -20.34 -22.10
C ARG A 577 -5.61 -21.53 -22.40
N PRO A 578 -6.94 -21.33 -22.44
CA PRO A 578 -7.87 -22.38 -22.86
C PRO A 578 -7.49 -22.90 -24.25
N SER A 579 -7.44 -24.23 -24.42
CA SER A 579 -7.17 -24.95 -25.68
C SER A 579 -5.77 -24.82 -26.32
N GLU A 580 -4.95 -23.86 -25.91
CA GLU A 580 -3.59 -23.67 -26.44
C GLU A 580 -2.47 -23.94 -25.42
N GLY A 581 -2.76 -23.85 -24.13
CA GLY A 581 -1.79 -24.05 -23.05
C GLY A 581 -1.57 -25.51 -22.64
N ASP A 582 -0.43 -25.77 -21.99
CA ASP A 582 -0.10 -27.08 -21.40
C ASP A 582 -0.28 -27.04 -19.86
N GLU A 583 -1.31 -27.74 -19.36
CA GLU A 583 -1.62 -27.82 -17.94
C GLU A 583 -0.48 -28.43 -17.10
N ALA A 584 0.25 -29.41 -17.63
CA ALA A 584 1.36 -30.03 -16.88
C ALA A 584 2.50 -29.02 -16.72
N ARG A 585 2.86 -28.35 -17.82
CA ARG A 585 3.87 -27.30 -17.80
C ARG A 585 3.46 -26.10 -16.94
N TYR A 586 2.17 -25.73 -16.96
CA TYR A 586 1.64 -24.69 -16.06
C TYR A 586 1.87 -25.07 -14.60
N ARG A 587 1.57 -26.31 -14.20
CA ARG A 587 1.79 -26.78 -12.82
C ARG A 587 3.27 -26.78 -12.46
N ASP A 588 4.15 -27.24 -13.36
CA ASP A 588 5.60 -27.22 -13.15
C ASP A 588 6.09 -25.78 -12.90
N LEU A 589 5.63 -24.80 -13.68
CA LEU A 589 5.98 -23.39 -13.49
C LEU A 589 5.47 -22.82 -12.16
N VAL A 590 4.28 -23.24 -11.71
CA VAL A 590 3.75 -22.86 -10.39
C VAL A 590 4.61 -23.46 -9.27
N ASP A 591 4.96 -24.74 -9.38
CA ASP A 591 5.78 -25.44 -8.38
C ASP A 591 7.20 -24.87 -8.30
N GLU A 592 7.86 -24.60 -9.43
CA GLU A 592 9.18 -23.93 -9.46
C GLU A 592 9.15 -22.57 -8.75
N ALA A 593 8.10 -21.78 -9.01
CA ALA A 593 7.96 -20.47 -8.38
C ALA A 593 7.55 -20.56 -6.90
N LEU A 594 6.83 -21.60 -6.47
CA LEU A 594 6.61 -21.90 -5.05
C LEU A 594 7.92 -22.32 -4.36
N ASP A 595 8.70 -23.19 -5.00
CA ASP A 595 9.97 -23.69 -4.46
C ASP A 595 10.97 -22.58 -4.21
N TYR A 596 11.11 -21.63 -5.13
CA TYR A 596 11.95 -20.44 -4.91
C TYR A 596 11.53 -19.64 -3.67
N ARG A 597 10.22 -19.44 -3.48
CA ARG A 597 9.69 -18.67 -2.34
C ARG A 597 9.87 -19.42 -1.02
N ILE A 598 9.64 -20.73 -1.03
CA ILE A 598 9.86 -21.61 0.11
C ILE A 598 11.34 -21.56 0.52
N ASP A 599 12.29 -21.73 -0.41
CA ASP A 599 13.74 -21.68 -0.14
C ASP A 599 14.14 -20.36 0.53
N VAL A 600 13.70 -19.22 -0.04
CA VAL A 600 14.02 -17.90 0.51
C VAL A 600 13.43 -17.72 1.91
N VAL A 601 12.20 -18.16 2.16
CA VAL A 601 11.57 -18.10 3.48
C VAL A 601 12.30 -18.99 4.48
N GLU A 602 12.59 -20.23 4.14
CA GLU A 602 13.25 -21.19 5.03
C GLU A 602 14.67 -20.74 5.41
N ARG A 603 15.47 -20.27 4.43
CA ARG A 603 16.80 -19.73 4.69
C ARG A 603 16.76 -18.48 5.56
N THR A 604 15.78 -17.60 5.32
CA THR A 604 15.59 -16.43 6.18
C THR A 604 15.26 -16.83 7.62
N LEU A 605 14.33 -17.77 7.80
CA LEU A 605 13.96 -18.26 9.13
C LEU A 605 15.12 -18.97 9.83
N ALA A 606 15.92 -19.74 9.09
CA ALA A 606 17.14 -20.38 9.61
C ALA A 606 18.17 -19.34 10.08
N LEU A 607 18.37 -18.28 9.31
CA LEU A 607 19.25 -17.16 9.70
C LEU A 607 18.71 -16.43 10.93
N LEU A 608 17.41 -16.15 10.98
CA LEU A 608 16.76 -15.53 12.14
C LEU A 608 16.81 -16.43 13.38
N ALA A 609 16.83 -17.76 13.23
CA ALA A 609 17.00 -18.67 14.37
C ALA A 609 18.37 -18.54 15.05
N GLY A 610 19.38 -18.00 14.34
CA GLY A 610 20.70 -17.69 14.89
C GLY A 610 20.78 -16.40 15.69
N VAL A 611 19.75 -15.54 15.67
CA VAL A 611 19.73 -14.27 16.41
C VAL A 611 19.11 -14.47 17.79
N GLU A 612 19.79 -13.97 18.82
CA GLU A 612 19.35 -14.11 20.22
C GLU A 612 17.95 -13.54 20.48
N ASP A 613 17.20 -14.23 21.33
CA ASP A 613 15.87 -13.84 21.76
C ASP A 613 15.93 -12.65 22.73
N SER A 614 15.12 -11.63 22.47
CA SER A 614 14.97 -10.49 23.38
C SER A 614 14.14 -10.89 24.59
N LYS A 615 14.52 -10.36 25.76
CA LYS A 615 13.65 -10.40 26.94
C LYS A 615 12.31 -9.74 26.67
N LEU A 616 12.16 -8.85 25.69
CA LEU A 616 10.88 -8.21 25.34
C LEU A 616 9.97 -9.06 24.44
N ARG A 617 10.43 -10.20 23.88
CA ARG A 617 9.58 -11.04 23.01
C ARG A 617 8.28 -11.47 23.68
N HIS A 618 8.33 -11.82 24.97
CA HIS A 618 7.13 -12.22 25.71
C HIS A 618 6.13 -11.07 25.91
N VAL A 619 6.59 -9.81 25.91
CA VAL A 619 5.73 -8.61 25.94
C VAL A 619 4.91 -8.55 24.65
N HIS A 620 5.58 -8.62 23.50
CA HIS A 620 4.93 -8.64 22.19
C HIS A 620 3.94 -9.80 22.04
N ARG A 621 4.37 -11.02 22.40
CA ARG A 621 3.49 -12.20 22.36
C ARG A 621 2.26 -12.06 23.27
N ARG A 622 2.40 -11.43 24.44
CA ARG A 622 1.26 -11.23 25.34
C ARG A 622 0.28 -10.18 24.83
N LEU A 623 0.77 -9.11 24.21
CA LEU A 623 -0.08 -8.07 23.60
C LEU A 623 -0.88 -8.62 22.41
N GLU A 624 -0.26 -9.46 21.58
CA GLU A 624 -0.99 -10.17 20.55
C GLU A 624 -2.01 -11.15 21.16
N ALA A 625 -1.61 -11.92 22.18
CA ALA A 625 -2.51 -12.85 22.84
C ALA A 625 -3.77 -12.18 23.40
N ASP A 626 -3.65 -10.97 23.97
CA ASP A 626 -4.82 -10.20 24.41
C ASP A 626 -5.78 -9.84 23.28
N SER A 627 -5.23 -9.56 22.11
CA SER A 627 -5.99 -9.20 20.92
C SER A 627 -6.72 -10.43 20.39
N GLN A 628 -6.05 -11.58 20.38
CA GLN A 628 -6.64 -12.86 20.00
C GLN A 628 -7.69 -13.36 21.00
N GLU A 629 -7.57 -13.05 22.29
CA GLU A 629 -8.64 -13.27 23.27
C GLU A 629 -9.93 -12.49 22.90
N VAL A 630 -9.81 -11.28 22.35
CA VAL A 630 -10.97 -10.47 21.90
C VAL A 630 -11.53 -11.04 20.59
N TRP A 631 -10.65 -11.36 19.63
CA TRP A 631 -11.01 -12.00 18.37
C TRP A 631 -11.75 -13.33 18.59
N GLY A 632 -11.25 -14.19 19.48
CA GLY A 632 -11.90 -15.46 19.82
C GLY A 632 -13.34 -15.26 20.32
N ARG A 633 -13.61 -14.21 21.11
CA ARG A 633 -14.98 -13.88 21.53
C ARG A 633 -15.83 -13.36 20.38
N ARG A 634 -15.28 -12.54 19.47
CA ARG A 634 -15.98 -12.10 18.25
C ARG A 634 -16.39 -13.27 17.38
N ARG A 635 -15.45 -14.20 17.13
CA ARG A 635 -15.69 -15.42 16.35
C ARG A 635 -16.76 -16.30 17.00
N ALA A 636 -16.65 -16.53 18.31
CA ALA A 636 -17.58 -17.39 19.05
C ALA A 636 -19.02 -16.86 19.09
N LEU A 637 -19.20 -15.54 19.10
CA LEU A 637 -20.53 -14.91 19.09
C LEU A 637 -20.95 -14.44 17.69
N GLU A 638 -20.14 -14.71 16.67
CA GLU A 638 -20.35 -14.23 15.30
C GLU A 638 -20.60 -12.71 15.22
N ALA A 639 -20.01 -11.98 16.17
CA ALA A 639 -20.24 -10.57 16.39
C ALA A 639 -19.01 -9.82 15.92
N SER A 640 -19.14 -9.07 14.82
CA SER A 640 -18.04 -8.30 14.22
C SER A 640 -16.93 -9.16 13.61
N ASP A 641 -17.07 -10.48 13.53
CA ASP A 641 -16.03 -11.36 13.00
C ASP A 641 -15.83 -11.19 11.47
N LEU A 642 -16.88 -10.81 10.74
CA LEU A 642 -16.87 -10.50 9.30
C LEU A 642 -16.83 -8.99 8.94
N VAL A 643 -16.56 -8.08 9.88
CA VAL A 643 -16.57 -6.62 9.61
C VAL A 643 -15.16 -6.05 9.48
N ARG A 644 -14.85 -5.43 8.33
CA ARG A 644 -13.59 -4.68 8.17
C ARG A 644 -13.57 -3.40 9.01
N PHE A 645 -12.39 -3.00 9.51
CA PHE A 645 -12.25 -1.80 10.34
C PHE A 645 -12.77 -0.52 9.64
N GLY A 646 -12.54 -0.40 8.33
CA GLY A 646 -13.00 0.74 7.54
C GLY A 646 -14.53 0.89 7.42
N LEU A 647 -15.30 -0.17 7.71
CA LEU A 647 -16.77 -0.14 7.77
C LEU A 647 -17.31 -0.10 9.20
N THR A 648 -16.43 0.01 10.19
CA THR A 648 -16.89 0.14 11.57
C THR A 648 -17.57 1.49 11.77
N TYR A 649 -18.63 1.48 12.58
CA TYR A 649 -19.37 2.68 12.92
C TYR A 649 -18.44 3.76 13.48
N ARG A 650 -18.72 5.04 13.20
CA ARG A 650 -17.92 6.16 13.72
C ARG A 650 -17.75 6.10 15.24
N TRP A 651 -18.76 5.61 15.96
CA TRP A 651 -18.68 5.37 17.40
C TRP A 651 -17.55 4.41 17.79
N TRP A 652 -17.34 3.33 17.04
CA TRP A 652 -16.26 2.35 17.30
C TRP A 652 -14.89 2.99 17.18
N ARG A 653 -14.68 3.73 16.08
CA ARG A 653 -13.41 4.45 15.85
C ARG A 653 -13.12 5.44 16.98
N ASN A 654 -14.14 6.16 17.44
CA ASN A 654 -14.00 7.08 18.56
C ASN A 654 -13.75 6.34 19.90
N ALA A 655 -14.39 5.19 20.11
CA ALA A 655 -14.25 4.40 21.34
C ALA A 655 -12.86 3.77 21.52
N GLN A 656 -12.05 3.73 20.46
CA GLN A 656 -10.72 3.12 20.48
C GLN A 656 -9.57 4.14 20.61
N VAL A 657 -9.83 5.45 20.59
CA VAL A 657 -8.79 6.50 20.62
C VAL A 657 -7.80 6.30 21.77
N ASP A 658 -8.29 6.12 23.00
CA ASP A 658 -7.43 5.93 24.17
C ASP A 658 -6.57 4.66 24.08
N ILE A 659 -7.11 3.59 23.46
CA ILE A 659 -6.39 2.34 23.23
C ILE A 659 -5.27 2.56 22.21
N LEU A 660 -5.55 3.30 21.12
CA LEU A 660 -4.60 3.61 20.07
C LEU A 660 -3.44 4.48 20.60
N GLU A 661 -3.74 5.52 21.36
CA GLU A 661 -2.72 6.38 21.99
C GLU A 661 -1.86 5.61 22.99
N ALA A 662 -2.48 4.75 23.80
CA ALA A 662 -1.76 3.89 24.74
C ALA A 662 -0.88 2.86 24.02
N ASP A 663 -1.34 2.29 22.91
CA ASP A 663 -0.60 1.32 22.09
C ASP A 663 0.62 1.96 21.42
N VAL A 664 0.47 3.14 20.79
CA VAL A 664 1.59 3.91 20.22
C VAL A 664 2.61 4.26 21.30
N THR A 665 2.15 4.76 22.45
CA THR A 665 3.05 5.09 23.56
C THR A 665 3.82 3.86 24.06
N CYS A 666 3.13 2.73 24.22
CA CYS A 666 3.75 1.47 24.60
C CYS A 666 4.76 1.02 23.55
N ALA A 667 4.45 1.18 22.26
CA ALA A 667 5.31 0.76 21.16
C ALA A 667 6.62 1.54 21.14
N GLU A 668 6.54 2.87 21.30
CA GLU A 668 7.71 3.72 21.40
C GLU A 668 8.58 3.36 22.61
N GLN A 669 7.96 3.08 23.75
CA GLN A 669 8.64 2.70 24.99
C GLN A 669 9.37 1.36 24.86
N VAL A 670 8.69 0.33 24.37
CA VAL A 670 9.26 -1.01 24.19
C VAL A 670 10.34 -1.00 23.11
N THR A 671 10.16 -0.26 22.02
CA THR A 671 11.18 -0.10 20.98
C THR A 671 12.40 0.64 21.53
N ALA A 672 12.22 1.74 22.27
CA ALA A 672 13.32 2.47 22.89
C ALA A 672 14.09 1.64 23.93
N LEU A 673 13.45 0.65 24.56
CA LEU A 673 14.12 -0.26 25.49
C LEU A 673 15.05 -1.25 24.79
N GLY A 674 14.64 -1.80 23.63
CA GLY A 674 15.35 -2.89 22.96
C GLY A 674 16.21 -2.49 21.75
N ASP A 675 15.94 -1.34 21.12
CA ASP A 675 16.58 -0.91 19.88
C ASP A 675 17.50 0.30 20.13
N VAL A 676 18.81 0.05 20.11
CA VAL A 676 19.87 1.05 20.38
C VAL A 676 19.86 2.15 19.34
N GLY A 677 19.70 1.80 18.05
CA GLY A 677 19.72 2.76 16.95
C GLY A 677 18.53 3.72 17.05
N TYR A 678 17.33 3.16 17.23
CA TYR A 678 16.12 3.95 17.44
C TYR A 678 16.24 4.87 18.66
N ALA A 679 16.69 4.33 19.80
CA ALA A 679 16.81 5.12 21.03
C ALA A 679 17.86 6.23 20.90
N THR A 680 18.98 5.96 20.23
CA THR A 680 20.05 6.93 19.98
C THR A 680 19.60 8.06 19.06
N ASP A 681 18.94 7.73 17.95
CA ASP A 681 18.42 8.72 17.00
C ASP A 681 17.37 9.62 17.67
N ARG A 682 16.44 9.02 18.44
CA ARG A 682 15.44 9.76 19.23
C ARG A 682 16.08 10.63 20.33
N ALA A 683 17.16 10.16 20.94
CA ALA A 683 17.88 10.90 22.00
C ALA A 683 18.70 12.08 21.45
N LYS A 684 19.08 12.06 20.17
CA LYS A 684 19.78 13.15 19.47
C LYS A 684 18.82 14.20 18.90
N ASP A 685 17.57 13.83 18.63
CA ASP A 685 16.56 14.73 18.08
C ASP A 685 16.07 15.76 19.13
N ALA A 686 16.28 17.04 18.84
CA ALA A 686 15.90 18.17 19.69
C ALA A 686 14.37 18.30 19.92
N GLY A 687 13.54 17.71 19.04
CA GLY A 687 12.10 17.64 19.18
C GLY A 687 11.65 16.75 20.35
N VAL A 688 12.46 15.76 20.70
CA VAL A 688 12.16 14.74 21.72
C VAL A 688 12.40 15.31 23.12
N ARG A 689 11.49 14.99 24.04
CA ARG A 689 11.54 15.47 25.43
C ARG A 689 11.92 14.39 26.41
N GLN A 690 11.61 13.16 26.06
CA GLN A 690 11.60 12.00 26.94
C GLN A 690 12.95 11.29 26.96
N LEU A 691 13.80 11.49 25.94
CA LEU A 691 15.09 10.82 25.77
C LEU A 691 16.21 11.85 25.62
N ALA A 692 17.40 11.53 26.13
CA ALA A 692 18.60 12.32 25.91
C ALA A 692 19.85 11.44 25.88
N MET A 693 20.82 11.86 25.07
CA MET A 693 22.16 11.28 25.08
C MET A 693 22.98 11.87 26.23
N ALA A 694 23.75 11.04 26.92
CA ALA A 694 24.68 11.46 27.95
C ALA A 694 26.04 10.75 27.79
N VAL A 695 27.10 11.38 28.29
CA VAL A 695 28.45 10.79 28.34
C VAL A 695 28.91 10.72 29.78
N VAL A 696 29.47 9.57 30.19
CA VAL A 696 30.05 9.40 31.53
C VAL A 696 31.37 10.17 31.61
N VAL A 697 31.49 11.11 32.55
CA VAL A 697 32.68 11.96 32.72
C VAL A 697 33.42 11.74 34.05
N GLY A 698 32.79 11.02 35.00
CA GLY A 698 33.40 10.66 36.28
C GLY A 698 32.63 9.51 36.94
N LEU A 699 33.27 8.78 37.85
CA LEU A 699 32.71 7.55 38.46
C LEU A 699 32.46 7.65 39.97
N ASP A 700 33.15 8.56 40.68
CA ASP A 700 32.98 8.75 42.13
C ASP A 700 33.02 10.26 42.50
N PRO A 701 31.86 10.94 42.56
CA PRO A 701 30.53 10.43 42.23
C PRO A 701 30.35 10.17 40.72
N LEU A 702 29.37 9.36 40.34
CA LEU A 702 29.03 9.13 38.93
C LEU A 702 28.51 10.43 38.31
N ARG A 703 29.24 10.96 37.32
CA ARG A 703 28.96 12.23 36.64
C ARG A 703 28.64 12.01 35.18
N LEU A 704 27.61 12.70 34.71
CA LEU A 704 27.13 12.66 33.33
C LEU A 704 27.13 14.04 32.69
N ASN A 705 27.71 14.13 31.51
CA ASN A 705 27.48 15.23 30.59
C ASN A 705 26.22 14.93 29.77
N VAL A 706 25.08 15.50 30.17
CA VAL A 706 23.78 15.24 29.52
C VAL A 706 23.54 16.25 28.39
N ARG A 707 23.42 15.76 27.15
CA ARG A 707 23.22 16.58 25.95
C ARG A 707 21.76 16.97 25.76
N SER A 708 21.16 17.61 26.75
CA SER A 708 19.77 18.06 26.68
C SER A 708 19.51 19.27 27.58
N ARG A 709 18.61 20.15 27.13
CA ARG A 709 18.12 21.29 27.93
C ARG A 709 16.92 20.94 28.82
N ARG A 710 16.28 19.77 28.62
CA ARG A 710 15.00 19.38 29.26
C ARG A 710 15.20 18.33 30.36
N LEU A 711 15.99 17.31 30.08
CA LEU A 711 16.54 16.37 31.05
C LEU A 711 17.77 17.00 31.71
N GLY A 712 17.56 17.62 32.87
CA GLY A 712 18.60 18.30 33.66
C GLY A 712 18.40 18.09 35.16
N GLU A 713 18.87 19.02 35.97
CA GLU A 713 18.76 18.96 37.44
C GLU A 713 17.32 18.70 37.93
N GLY A 714 17.20 17.87 38.97
CA GLY A 714 15.93 17.53 39.62
C GLY A 714 15.11 16.47 38.87
N LYS A 715 15.49 16.12 37.63
CA LYS A 715 14.83 15.06 36.88
C LYS A 715 15.28 13.68 37.34
N LYS A 716 14.31 12.78 37.46
CA LYS A 716 14.55 11.37 37.73
C LYS A 716 14.65 10.65 36.39
N VAL A 717 15.79 10.00 36.15
CA VAL A 717 16.10 9.37 34.87
C VAL A 717 16.40 7.89 35.03
N VAL A 718 16.18 7.13 33.97
CA VAL A 718 16.54 5.72 33.84
C VAL A 718 17.49 5.54 32.65
N ALA A 719 18.53 4.73 32.80
CA ALA A 719 19.35 4.31 31.66
C ALA A 719 18.64 3.23 30.86
N LEU A 720 18.46 3.47 29.57
CA LEU A 720 17.92 2.47 28.62
C LEU A 720 19.05 1.69 27.94
N HIS A 721 20.13 2.39 27.60
CA HIS A 721 21.29 1.81 26.92
C HIS A 721 22.58 2.33 27.53
N VAL A 722 23.58 1.45 27.64
CA VAL A 722 24.92 1.78 28.15
C VAL A 722 25.96 1.22 27.20
N ALA A 723 26.84 2.08 26.68
CA ALA A 723 27.89 1.71 25.73
C ALA A 723 27.34 0.89 24.55
N GLY A 724 26.22 1.34 23.98
CA GLY A 724 25.57 0.68 22.84
C GLY A 724 24.87 -0.65 23.16
N ARG A 725 24.68 -1.00 24.45
CA ARG A 725 23.98 -2.22 24.86
C ARG A 725 22.66 -1.90 25.57
N PRO A 726 21.54 -2.56 25.21
CA PRO A 726 20.27 -2.40 25.91
C PRO A 726 20.33 -2.94 27.34
N VAL A 727 20.02 -2.11 28.33
CA VAL A 727 19.99 -2.51 29.75
C VAL A 727 18.90 -3.56 29.99
N VAL A 728 17.80 -3.51 29.23
CA VAL A 728 16.70 -4.47 29.33
C VAL A 728 17.13 -5.91 29.06
N GLU A 729 18.25 -6.09 28.35
CA GLU A 729 18.77 -7.37 27.91
C GLU A 729 19.82 -7.97 28.88
N GLU A 730 20.26 -7.21 29.89
CA GLU A 730 21.20 -7.66 30.92
C GLU A 730 20.62 -8.76 31.81
N GLU A 731 21.44 -9.72 32.25
CA GLU A 731 21.00 -10.82 33.13
C GLU A 731 20.31 -10.33 34.42
N SER A 732 20.80 -9.23 34.99
CA SER A 732 20.29 -8.57 36.19
C SER A 732 18.86 -8.02 36.04
N THR A 733 18.44 -7.75 34.80
CA THR A 733 17.15 -7.14 34.50
C THR A 733 16.05 -8.19 34.36
N THR A 734 14.93 -7.96 35.03
CA THR A 734 13.74 -8.82 34.98
C THR A 734 12.60 -8.11 34.27
N VAL A 735 11.79 -8.86 33.52
CA VAL A 735 10.57 -8.36 32.90
C VAL A 735 9.43 -9.30 33.28
N VAL A 736 8.41 -8.74 33.94
CA VAL A 736 7.27 -9.50 34.46
C VAL A 736 5.97 -8.91 33.91
N VAL A 737 5.15 -9.77 33.32
CA VAL A 737 3.82 -9.39 32.82
C VAL A 737 2.83 -9.31 33.98
N ASN A 738 2.26 -8.14 34.20
CA ASN A 738 1.13 -7.94 35.10
C ASN A 738 -0.15 -7.61 34.32
N ALA A 739 -1.29 -7.61 35.02
CA ALA A 739 -2.59 -7.36 34.40
C ALA A 739 -2.67 -6.03 33.62
N GLY A 740 -2.08 -4.95 34.15
CA GLY A 740 -2.13 -3.61 33.53
C GLY A 740 -0.78 -3.01 33.11
N ALA A 741 0.33 -3.75 33.26
CA ALA A 741 1.66 -3.24 32.94
C ALA A 741 2.67 -4.36 32.73
N PHE A 742 3.76 -4.03 32.04
CA PHE A 742 4.99 -4.81 32.04
C PHE A 742 5.93 -4.18 33.06
N LYS A 743 6.27 -4.94 34.10
CA LYS A 743 7.13 -4.49 35.19
C LYS A 743 8.58 -4.84 34.83
N LEU A 744 9.42 -3.82 34.74
CA LEU A 744 10.87 -3.98 34.56
C LEU A 744 11.56 -3.72 35.88
N GLY A 745 12.49 -4.59 36.27
CA GLY A 745 13.26 -4.45 37.51
C GLY A 745 14.74 -4.70 37.31
N GLY A 746 15.57 -4.12 38.19
CA GLY A 746 17.03 -4.18 38.11
C GLY A 746 17.65 -3.02 37.33
N LEU A 747 16.86 -1.99 37.02
CA LEU A 747 17.28 -0.86 36.20
C LEU A 747 18.04 0.20 37.03
N SER A 748 19.01 0.85 36.40
CA SER A 748 19.68 2.03 36.97
C SER A 748 18.78 3.26 36.86
N ILE A 749 18.19 3.65 37.99
CA ILE A 749 17.26 4.78 38.09
C ILE A 749 17.70 5.70 39.23
N GLY A 750 17.79 7.00 38.97
CA GLY A 750 18.28 7.99 39.93
C GLY A 750 17.94 9.43 39.56
N PHE A 751 18.13 10.36 40.50
CA PHE A 751 18.00 11.79 40.22
C PHE A 751 19.29 12.35 39.62
N LEU A 752 19.13 13.30 38.70
CA LEU A 752 20.21 14.19 38.27
C LEU A 752 20.29 15.38 39.24
N ALA A 753 21.45 15.60 39.83
CA ALA A 753 21.71 16.72 40.72
C ALA A 753 22.85 17.59 40.19
N LYS A 754 22.83 18.88 40.53
CA LYS A 754 23.99 19.76 40.36
C LYS A 754 24.74 19.90 41.67
N ASP A 755 26.05 20.06 41.54
CA ASP A 755 26.93 20.57 42.57
C ASP A 755 27.74 21.75 41.99
N ASP A 756 28.93 22.02 42.54
CA ASP A 756 29.77 23.14 42.11
C ASP A 756 30.42 22.92 40.72
N GLU A 757 30.31 21.71 40.16
CA GLU A 757 30.84 21.35 38.83
C GLU A 757 29.77 21.51 37.73
N PRO A 758 30.17 21.71 36.45
CA PRO A 758 29.22 21.94 35.35
C PRO A 758 28.40 20.71 34.96
N ASP A 759 28.91 19.49 35.19
CA ASP A 759 28.26 18.23 34.85
C ASP A 759 27.32 17.71 35.95
N LEU A 760 26.34 16.88 35.58
CA LEU A 760 25.31 16.41 36.51
C LEU A 760 25.78 15.17 37.27
N VAL A 761 25.60 15.17 38.59
CA VAL A 761 25.77 13.99 39.44
C VAL A 761 24.54 13.10 39.29
N TRP A 762 24.74 11.82 38.99
CA TRP A 762 23.67 10.83 38.90
C TRP A 762 23.85 9.76 39.97
N THR A 763 22.87 9.63 40.87
CA THR A 763 22.92 8.67 41.98
C THR A 763 21.84 7.60 41.80
N PRO A 764 22.06 6.58 40.94
CA PRO A 764 21.09 5.53 40.75
C PRO A 764 21.07 4.54 41.93
N VAL A 765 19.90 3.97 42.22
CA VAL A 765 19.74 2.98 43.29
C VAL A 765 20.51 1.69 42.98
N VAL A 766 20.48 1.27 41.72
CA VAL A 766 21.32 0.19 41.19
C VAL A 766 22.40 0.84 40.33
N GLY A 767 23.65 0.75 40.77
CA GLY A 767 24.79 1.31 40.05
C GLY A 767 24.97 0.63 38.68
N PRO A 768 25.01 1.39 37.57
CA PRO A 768 25.29 0.82 36.26
C PRO A 768 26.77 0.42 36.16
N THR A 769 27.08 -0.56 35.31
CA THR A 769 28.47 -0.90 34.99
C THR A 769 28.94 0.00 33.86
N VAL A 770 29.70 1.04 34.17
CA VAL A 770 30.13 2.10 33.23
C VAL A 770 31.60 2.49 33.41
N SER A 771 32.20 3.00 32.33
CA SER A 771 33.52 3.62 32.29
C SER A 771 33.42 5.09 31.84
N VAL A 772 34.43 5.90 32.17
CA VAL A 772 34.52 7.27 31.65
C VAL A 772 34.64 7.23 30.13
N GLY A 773 33.80 8.00 29.44
CA GLY A 773 33.68 8.03 27.99
C GLY A 773 32.50 7.24 27.44
N ASP A 774 31.87 6.36 28.25
CA ASP A 774 30.72 5.58 27.78
C ASP A 774 29.54 6.50 27.44
N GLU A 775 28.91 6.23 26.30
CA GLU A 775 27.63 6.84 25.93
C GLU A 775 26.46 6.12 26.62
N VAL A 776 25.53 6.91 27.14
CA VAL A 776 24.35 6.42 27.86
C VAL A 776 23.12 7.09 27.28
N VAL A 777 22.11 6.29 26.91
CA VAL A 777 20.79 6.82 26.56
C VAL A 777 19.92 6.86 27.81
N LEU A 778 19.56 8.06 28.23
CA LEU A 778 18.71 8.30 29.39
C LEU A 778 17.28 8.59 28.96
N ALA A 779 16.32 8.12 29.75
CA ALA A 779 14.91 8.47 29.61
C ALA A 779 14.36 9.18 30.87
N ASP A 780 13.42 10.10 30.69
CA ASP A 780 12.61 10.65 31.80
C ASP A 780 11.79 9.52 32.41
N ALA A 781 11.95 9.25 33.70
CA ALA A 781 11.18 8.20 34.37
C ALA A 781 9.67 8.52 34.40
N GLU A 782 9.28 9.80 34.29
CA GLU A 782 7.86 10.19 34.18
C GLU A 782 7.21 9.69 32.88
N TRP A 783 8.00 9.46 31.82
CA TRP A 783 7.49 8.88 30.57
C TRP A 783 6.87 7.50 30.81
N PHE A 784 7.42 6.74 31.75
CA PHE A 784 6.92 5.44 32.19
C PHE A 784 5.92 5.52 33.36
N LYS A 785 5.24 6.67 33.53
CA LYS A 785 4.34 6.97 34.66
C LYS A 785 5.03 6.89 36.04
N GLY A 786 6.35 7.10 36.06
CA GLY A 786 7.16 7.14 37.28
C GLY A 786 7.79 5.80 37.66
N VAL A 787 8.37 5.79 38.86
CA VAL A 787 9.20 4.69 39.38
C VAL A 787 8.52 4.07 40.59
N LEU A 788 8.64 2.77 40.77
CA LEU A 788 8.14 2.09 41.95
C LEU A 788 8.93 2.47 43.21
N LYS A 789 8.36 2.21 44.39
CA LYS A 789 8.89 2.70 45.69
C LYS A 789 10.32 2.25 45.99
N ASN A 790 10.74 1.10 45.46
CA ASN A 790 12.08 0.54 45.63
C ASN A 790 13.14 1.17 44.73
N GLY A 791 12.77 2.06 43.82
CA GLY A 791 13.68 2.95 43.10
C GLY A 791 14.53 2.30 42.00
N HIS A 792 14.29 1.04 41.63
CA HIS A 792 14.99 0.31 40.56
C HIS A 792 14.04 -0.45 39.64
N GLU A 793 12.73 -0.18 39.76
CA GLU A 793 11.69 -0.79 38.96
C GLU A 793 10.78 0.28 38.34
N LEU A 794 10.35 0.05 37.11
CA LEU A 794 9.38 0.88 36.40
C LEU A 794 8.31 0.01 35.71
N ASN A 795 7.21 0.64 35.32
CA ASN A 795 6.12 -0.01 34.60
C ASN A 795 5.95 0.59 33.21
N VAL A 796 6.04 -0.24 32.18
CA VAL A 796 5.48 0.09 30.86
C VAL A 796 3.99 -0.20 30.92
N SER A 797 3.16 0.81 30.67
CA SER A 797 1.70 0.62 30.69
C SER A 797 1.28 -0.31 29.56
N ARG A 798 0.45 -1.30 29.89
CA ARG A 798 -0.10 -2.22 28.91
C ARG A 798 -1.39 -1.63 28.33
N PRO A 799 -1.53 -1.50 27.00
CA PRO A 799 -2.78 -1.08 26.38
C PRO A 799 -3.93 -2.02 26.76
N SER A 800 -5.12 -1.48 27.00
CA SER A 800 -6.29 -2.28 27.35
C SER A 800 -6.86 -3.03 26.13
N GLN A 801 -7.57 -4.11 26.41
CA GLN A 801 -8.43 -4.78 25.42
C GLN A 801 -9.63 -3.90 25.09
N ASP A 802 -10.20 -4.09 23.89
CA ASP A 802 -11.49 -3.48 23.54
C ASP A 802 -12.61 -4.15 24.35
N SER A 803 -13.27 -3.38 25.21
CA SER A 803 -14.41 -3.81 26.03
C SER A 803 -15.70 -3.06 25.72
N ASN A 804 -15.66 -2.17 24.72
CA ASN A 804 -16.76 -1.26 24.39
C ASN A 804 -17.39 -1.63 23.04
N ALA A 805 -16.55 -1.88 22.04
CA ALA A 805 -16.92 -2.19 20.66
C ALA A 805 -16.60 -3.64 20.28
N ALA A 806 -16.45 -4.51 21.28
CA ALA A 806 -16.22 -5.93 21.12
C ALA A 806 -16.92 -6.72 22.23
N PRO A 807 -17.17 -8.03 22.04
CA PRO A 807 -17.77 -8.86 23.06
C PRO A 807 -16.99 -8.81 24.37
N LYS A 808 -17.71 -8.52 25.46
CA LYS A 808 -17.18 -8.56 26.81
C LYS A 808 -16.99 -10.01 27.25
N ARG A 809 -16.25 -10.22 28.33
CA ARG A 809 -15.96 -11.56 28.89
C ARG A 809 -17.22 -12.29 29.38
N ASP A 810 -18.25 -11.54 29.75
CA ASP A 810 -19.53 -12.02 30.26
C ASP A 810 -20.63 -12.08 29.20
N CYS A 811 -20.34 -11.71 27.95
CA CYS A 811 -21.30 -11.86 26.85
C CYS A 811 -21.48 -13.34 26.50
N THR A 812 -22.73 -13.76 26.32
CA THR A 812 -23.15 -15.10 25.89
C THR A 812 -23.91 -15.00 24.56
N PRO A 813 -24.17 -16.12 23.87
CA PRO A 813 -24.96 -16.11 22.64
C PRO A 813 -26.35 -15.46 22.77
N THR A 814 -26.95 -15.49 23.96
CA THR A 814 -28.30 -14.93 24.23
C THR A 814 -28.27 -13.50 24.76
N SER A 815 -27.09 -12.91 24.99
CA SER A 815 -26.97 -11.57 25.58
C SER A 815 -27.66 -10.49 24.75
N TYR A 816 -27.47 -10.50 23.43
CA TYR A 816 -28.14 -9.54 22.54
C TYR A 816 -29.66 -9.73 22.52
N GLU A 817 -30.14 -10.97 22.47
CA GLU A 817 -31.59 -11.25 22.47
C GLU A 817 -32.27 -10.79 23.76
N THR A 818 -31.58 -10.89 24.89
CA THR A 818 -32.12 -10.53 26.21
C THR A 818 -32.14 -9.02 26.43
N ASP A 819 -31.09 -8.31 26.02
CA ASP A 819 -31.00 -6.85 26.13
C ASP A 819 -30.30 -6.25 24.89
N PRO A 820 -31.04 -6.05 23.78
CA PRO A 820 -30.47 -5.53 22.54
C PRO A 820 -29.85 -4.15 22.69
N ALA A 821 -30.39 -3.31 23.59
CA ALA A 821 -29.92 -1.94 23.78
C ALA A 821 -28.55 -1.89 24.46
N ALA A 822 -28.32 -2.71 25.49
CA ALA A 822 -27.03 -2.78 26.16
C ALA A 822 -25.96 -3.49 25.30
N HIS A 823 -26.38 -4.39 24.41
CA HIS A 823 -25.48 -5.25 23.63
C HIS A 823 -25.34 -4.85 22.15
N LEU A 824 -25.97 -3.74 21.74
CA LEU A 824 -26.00 -3.25 20.35
C LEU A 824 -24.62 -3.20 19.69
N TRP A 825 -23.59 -2.80 20.43
CA TRP A 825 -22.24 -2.57 19.90
C TRP A 825 -21.21 -3.63 20.27
N CYS A 826 -21.53 -4.59 21.15
CA CYS A 826 -20.54 -5.54 21.65
C CYS A 826 -20.73 -6.95 21.12
N CYS A 827 -21.93 -7.55 21.20
CA CYS A 827 -22.14 -8.96 20.87
C CYS A 827 -23.37 -9.22 19.99
N ARG A 828 -23.81 -8.23 19.23
CA ARG A 828 -24.80 -8.42 18.17
C ARG A 828 -24.17 -9.24 17.03
N SER A 829 -24.73 -10.43 16.76
CA SER A 829 -24.22 -11.29 15.69
C SER A 829 -24.56 -10.75 14.30
N HIS A 830 -23.80 -11.15 13.28
CA HIS A 830 -24.08 -10.78 11.89
C HIS A 830 -25.45 -11.27 11.41
N ALA A 831 -25.89 -12.45 11.83
CA ALA A 831 -27.23 -12.91 11.49
C ALA A 831 -28.33 -11.92 11.95
N HIS A 832 -28.22 -11.37 13.17
CA HIS A 832 -29.13 -10.34 13.65
C HIS A 832 -28.91 -8.98 12.96
N ALA A 833 -27.65 -8.59 12.73
CA ALA A 833 -27.30 -7.37 12.01
C ALA A 833 -27.92 -7.31 10.62
N GLU A 834 -27.64 -8.35 9.83
CA GLU A 834 -28.05 -8.48 8.45
C GLU A 834 -29.56 -8.74 8.30
N ALA A 835 -30.20 -9.41 9.27
CA ALA A 835 -31.65 -9.57 9.26
C ALA A 835 -32.41 -8.25 9.45
N GLU A 836 -32.01 -7.43 10.44
CA GLU A 836 -32.60 -6.10 10.62
C GLU A 836 -32.33 -5.20 9.39
N ARG A 837 -31.12 -5.28 8.82
CA ARG A 837 -30.77 -4.55 7.59
C ARG A 837 -31.61 -4.97 6.38
N ALA A 838 -31.83 -6.28 6.21
CA ALA A 838 -32.71 -6.79 5.15
C ALA A 838 -34.15 -6.27 5.30
N ASP A 839 -34.68 -6.27 6.52
CA ASP A 839 -36.01 -5.75 6.83
C ASP A 839 -36.10 -4.23 6.55
N ASP A 840 -35.08 -3.46 6.92
CA ASP A 840 -34.97 -2.03 6.60
C ASP A 840 -34.89 -1.76 5.10
N ASP A 841 -34.07 -2.51 4.36
CA ASP A 841 -33.91 -2.36 2.92
C ASP A 841 -35.19 -2.76 2.17
N ALA A 842 -35.89 -3.79 2.61
CA ALA A 842 -37.22 -4.13 2.07
C ALA A 842 -38.20 -2.96 2.24
N ALA A 843 -38.28 -2.37 3.45
CA ALA A 843 -39.15 -1.23 3.71
C ALA A 843 -38.76 0.00 2.88
N ARG A 844 -37.46 0.23 2.64
CA ARG A 844 -36.98 1.30 1.75
C ARG A 844 -37.34 1.04 0.29
N ARG A 845 -37.24 -0.20 -0.20
CA ARG A 845 -37.67 -0.60 -1.55
C ARG A 845 -39.16 -0.35 -1.75
N GLU A 846 -40.00 -0.71 -0.78
CA GLU A 846 -41.45 -0.43 -0.82
C GLU A 846 -41.76 1.07 -0.93
N ARG A 847 -40.96 1.93 -0.30
CA ARG A 847 -41.07 3.39 -0.41
C ARG A 847 -40.44 3.96 -1.70
N GLY A 848 -39.84 3.14 -2.55
CA GLY A 848 -39.13 3.56 -3.76
C GLY A 848 -37.79 4.26 -3.48
N GLU A 849 -37.30 4.21 -2.23
CA GLU A 849 -36.04 4.83 -1.77
C GLU A 849 -34.82 4.02 -2.15
N LEU A 850 -34.99 2.79 -2.67
CA LEU A 850 -33.94 1.90 -3.19
C LEU A 850 -34.09 1.63 -4.70
N ASN A 851 -34.84 2.47 -5.41
CA ASN A 851 -34.94 2.36 -6.86
C ASN A 851 -33.67 2.95 -7.50
N PRO A 852 -32.85 2.16 -8.23
CA PRO A 852 -31.64 2.63 -8.89
C PRO A 852 -31.93 3.69 -9.96
N GLN A 853 -33.18 3.78 -10.41
CA GLN A 853 -33.64 4.84 -11.31
C GLN A 853 -33.97 6.14 -10.56
N THR A 854 -34.11 6.16 -9.24
CA THR A 854 -34.41 7.39 -8.47
C THR A 854 -33.15 8.24 -8.27
N TRP A 855 -33.32 9.56 -8.18
CA TRP A 855 -32.25 10.55 -8.08
C TRP A 855 -32.23 11.24 -6.71
N PRO A 856 -31.07 11.45 -6.06
CA PRO A 856 -29.72 11.02 -6.46
C PRO A 856 -29.54 9.49 -6.39
N PRO A 857 -28.61 8.92 -7.19
CA PRO A 857 -28.35 7.49 -7.20
C PRO A 857 -27.83 7.06 -5.83
N ILE A 858 -28.29 5.91 -5.38
CA ILE A 858 -27.99 5.41 -4.05
C ILE A 858 -26.66 4.68 -4.12
N VAL A 859 -25.80 4.95 -3.16
CA VAL A 859 -24.48 4.34 -3.07
C VAL A 859 -24.55 3.15 -2.12
N ASP A 860 -24.12 2.00 -2.60
CA ASP A 860 -23.79 0.86 -1.75
C ASP A 860 -22.43 1.12 -1.09
N ASP A 861 -22.45 1.68 0.11
CA ASP A 861 -21.25 1.94 0.91
C ASP A 861 -20.60 0.64 1.43
N GLU A 862 -21.32 -0.48 1.45
CA GLU A 862 -20.87 -1.75 2.04
C GLU A 862 -19.97 -2.53 1.07
N ARG A 863 -20.27 -2.50 -0.24
CA ARG A 863 -19.42 -2.95 -1.37
C ARG A 863 -19.06 -4.45 -1.35
N PHE A 864 -19.92 -5.30 -1.90
CA PHE A 864 -19.67 -6.75 -1.99
C PHE A 864 -19.46 -7.28 -3.42
N ASP A 865 -18.54 -8.23 -3.57
CA ASP A 865 -18.16 -8.86 -4.84
C ASP A 865 -19.11 -10.01 -5.20
N ILE A 866 -20.37 -9.69 -5.49
CA ILE A 866 -21.37 -10.70 -5.85
C ILE A 866 -21.31 -10.94 -7.36
N ALA A 867 -21.11 -12.21 -7.74
CA ALA A 867 -21.20 -12.63 -9.12
C ALA A 867 -22.66 -12.68 -9.60
N THR A 868 -22.94 -12.26 -10.84
CA THR A 868 -24.21 -12.56 -11.55
C THR A 868 -23.97 -13.64 -12.61
N SER A 869 -25.06 -14.19 -13.15
CA SER A 869 -25.02 -15.17 -14.26
C SER A 869 -24.26 -14.67 -15.49
N ASP A 870 -24.15 -13.36 -15.64
CA ASP A 870 -23.57 -12.69 -16.81
C ASP A 870 -22.09 -12.32 -16.60
N ASP A 871 -21.52 -12.60 -15.42
CA ASP A 871 -20.10 -12.35 -15.11
C ASP A 871 -19.16 -13.44 -15.67
N GLU A 872 -19.62 -14.32 -16.57
CA GLU A 872 -18.72 -15.18 -17.35
C GLU A 872 -17.82 -14.28 -18.20
N MET A 873 -16.66 -13.94 -17.65
CA MET A 873 -15.59 -13.23 -18.35
C MET A 873 -15.16 -14.10 -19.52
N THR A 874 -15.71 -13.83 -20.69
CA THR A 874 -15.03 -14.12 -21.94
C THR A 874 -13.85 -13.17 -22.00
N VAL A 875 -12.72 -13.63 -21.44
CA VAL A 875 -11.43 -12.96 -21.58
C VAL A 875 -11.25 -12.71 -23.07
N ALA A 876 -10.99 -11.46 -23.44
CA ALA A 876 -10.72 -11.15 -24.83
C ALA A 876 -9.44 -11.87 -25.26
N ASP A 877 -9.58 -13.02 -25.91
CA ASP A 877 -8.43 -13.80 -26.43
C ASP A 877 -7.59 -12.98 -27.43
N ASP A 878 -8.13 -11.87 -27.96
CA ASP A 878 -7.49 -10.97 -28.91
C ASP A 878 -7.42 -9.52 -28.38
N ALA A 879 -6.61 -9.29 -27.33
CA ALA A 879 -6.25 -7.96 -26.84
C ALA A 879 -5.09 -7.31 -27.64
N GLY A 880 -4.54 -8.00 -28.63
CA GLY A 880 -3.30 -7.61 -29.31
C GLY A 880 -2.06 -7.67 -28.41
N SER A 881 -0.89 -7.41 -29.00
CA SER A 881 0.37 -7.30 -28.23
C SER A 881 0.43 -5.99 -27.45
N VAL A 882 1.03 -6.03 -26.27
CA VAL A 882 1.36 -4.83 -25.48
C VAL A 882 2.18 -3.86 -26.35
N PRO A 883 1.75 -2.60 -26.53
CA PRO A 883 2.52 -1.60 -27.25
C PRO A 883 3.86 -1.31 -26.57
N ASP A 884 4.92 -1.20 -27.36
CA ASP A 884 6.28 -0.99 -26.85
C ASP A 884 6.46 0.37 -26.16
N ASP A 885 5.62 1.36 -26.41
CA ASP A 885 5.71 2.68 -25.81
C ASP A 885 4.95 2.84 -24.49
N LEU A 886 4.14 1.85 -24.12
CA LEU A 886 3.37 1.85 -22.87
C LEU A 886 4.12 1.13 -21.73
N THR A 887 3.85 1.59 -20.52
CA THR A 887 4.37 1.09 -19.26
C THR A 887 3.24 0.82 -18.27
N MET A 888 3.53 0.12 -17.17
CA MET A 888 2.56 -0.04 -16.08
C MET A 888 2.01 1.30 -15.57
N ASP A 889 2.80 2.37 -15.65
CA ASP A 889 2.41 3.74 -15.30
C ASP A 889 1.37 4.37 -16.26
N ASP A 890 1.07 3.74 -17.39
CA ASP A 890 0.02 4.20 -18.31
C ASP A 890 -1.32 3.49 -18.04
N LEU A 891 -1.28 2.28 -17.47
CA LEU A 891 -2.46 1.54 -17.01
C LEU A 891 -2.93 1.96 -15.61
N GLU A 892 -1.96 2.30 -14.75
CA GLU A 892 -2.15 2.85 -13.40
C GLU A 892 -2.10 4.38 -13.39
#